data_AF-A0A847EC30-F1
#
_entry.id   AF-A0A847EC30-F1
#
_cell.length_a   1.000
_cell.length_b   1.000
_cell.length_c   1.000
_cell.angle_alpha   90.00
_cell.angle_beta   90.00
_cell.angle_gamma   90.00
#
_symmetry.space_group_name_H-M   'P 1'
#
loop_
_entity.id
_entity.type
_entity.pdbx_description
1 polymer ?
#
loop_
_entity_poly.entity_id
_entity_poly.type
_entity_poly.pdbx_seq_one_letter_code
_entity_poly.pdbx_strand_id
1 'polypeptide(L)'
;METAQNHQLLRPQDDSSYERQSSHTDGLNVLKIQRTCVHDGPGIRTTIFFRGCRLRCLWCQNPEALSFHPAPVPDENYSISDIIELVSRDKDYYHKTNGGVTLSGGDPLLQAPDTLMPLLESLRREIIHVAVETSLHVPRENIDKLAPCIDLFLVDLKVVGDDILHKKYTGQDSKIIRDNIGKLIALNARLKFRMLMVPGYNDSESHIAAAADFLKSVRHDSIELLRYHNLYEEKARRLGLASESLNITNDQSLACVKKAVLLYKSLGIKADCYDLDTPRHKAVFPRRVYDIQNAIRESGRSLCFEVSRLKTDYYRKHGFKKPNPIHRAERLSYVLKNKSVIIYPRELLVGNFTAKRCGGQIWEEHYGVLFASILHQIHRQKPVSFQCSPKERINFFYRTLPFWLKHSLLMKVNNTIPRFMLTMARSSENVAGFNNNTAAIAHFTVNFERMLELGTTGIIREIQSAQKEKPGNARDFYEGAIIALQGLEAFAARYAESLSNLHLQEADPERRKELEGMAAICRHVPKYPARTYHEALQSMLFLQIAICTESYENAISHGRLDQVLYPYYKRDKETGILDYDKAKELLALYILKMDEAILVNDGDTYLRIGRLFETMSTDQAVTAGGLGRDGKDATNDVTYMLLDICELQPYACNMTARIHKGSPSQYLDRLAEVYINGAPMPALYNDEIYLETLKKHYPSTPPEDARNYAIIGCVEPNVSDDHFGNTDCANVNVALPFLQALKGEEEDLWNIGFTDQLEKMTTKFFEYNCRRDNPFSRYVLTKFMHARNRFKKKRTAAPRPPANMEDLLRRFQMRLNHLTSSILADHQNIEKVIRENFTTPLSSSLFKGCIESGRDLCKGGATINSSGIQAVGITDVADSLFAIDEVVYQKKLYSIHDVIDAINNNFEGEYFQKVRSALLEVPKFGHDGSRQAVEWVNRTLQIYINALNSVANCPRGGIYTAGYYALNVNDVYGKKTPALPSGRLGGVSLANSITPHYGMQTTDLLSSLNAVAGVDFVNYAPNGTTVTFTVDSALFQGPDGVSNLSGIIRAYFDKGGMQFQPNVINRQILLDAYDHPGKYPHLLVRIAGYCSYFNELSDDLKKIIINRTCYC
;
A
#
# COMPACT_ATOMS: atom_id res chain seq x y z
N MET A 1 -18.82 56.83 37.00
CA MET A 1 -20.20 56.73 37.51
C MET A 1 -20.72 55.38 37.05
N GLU A 2 -20.40 54.30 37.78
CA GLU A 2 -21.21 53.77 38.91
C GLU A 2 -22.55 53.23 38.37
N THR A 3 -22.94 51.95 38.50
CA THR A 3 -22.78 50.99 39.61
C THR A 3 -23.24 49.60 39.12
N ALA A 4 -22.46 48.53 39.39
CA ALA A 4 -22.70 47.46 40.38
C ALA A 4 -23.42 46.21 39.81
N GLN A 5 -22.66 45.12 39.61
CA GLN A 5 -22.53 43.93 40.49
C GLN A 5 -23.63 42.87 40.32
N ASN A 6 -23.27 41.75 39.68
CA ASN A 6 -23.76 40.41 40.04
C ASN A 6 -22.78 39.34 39.52
N HIS A 7 -21.67 39.18 40.26
CA HIS A 7 -20.83 37.99 40.20
C HIS A 7 -21.27 37.03 41.31
N GLN A 8 -22.05 36.01 40.98
CA GLN A 8 -22.23 34.86 41.86
C GLN A 8 -21.04 33.90 41.66
N LEU A 9 -20.10 33.98 42.60
CA LEU A 9 -19.09 32.97 42.86
C LEU A 9 -19.81 31.69 43.32
N LEU A 10 -19.72 30.62 42.53
CA LEU A 10 -20.03 29.27 42.98
C LEU A 10 -19.00 28.88 44.06
N ARG A 11 -19.42 28.91 45.32
CA ARG A 11 -18.64 28.40 46.46
C ARG A 11 -18.51 26.87 46.34
N PRO A 12 -17.40 26.27 46.82
CA PRO A 12 -17.34 24.84 47.04
C PRO A 12 -18.35 24.48 48.14
N GLN A 13 -19.28 23.58 47.85
CA GLN A 13 -20.12 22.97 48.89
C GLN A 13 -19.26 21.99 49.71
N ASP A 14 -19.39 22.08 51.03
CA ASP A 14 -18.77 21.19 52.01
C ASP A 14 -19.16 19.72 51.78
N ASP A 15 -18.15 18.88 51.59
CA ASP A 15 -18.24 17.41 51.52
C ASP A 15 -18.40 16.80 52.94
N SER A 16 -19.54 17.05 53.58
CA SER A 16 -19.89 16.41 54.85
C SER A 16 -21.28 15.80 54.85
N SER A 17 -21.48 14.72 54.09
CA SER A 17 -22.55 13.75 54.35
C SER A 17 -22.22 12.39 53.71
N TYR A 18 -21.38 11.62 54.39
CA TYR A 18 -21.24 10.17 54.16
C TYR A 18 -22.42 9.47 54.84
N GLU A 19 -23.55 9.35 54.13
CA GLU A 19 -24.58 8.37 54.47
C GLU A 19 -24.64 7.28 53.39
N ARG A 20 -24.47 6.05 53.86
CA ARG A 20 -24.56 4.82 53.08
C ARG A 20 -25.95 4.71 52.46
N GLN A 21 -26.04 4.85 51.14
CA GLN A 21 -27.07 4.17 50.36
C GLN A 21 -26.41 3.05 49.58
N SER A 22 -26.56 1.84 50.13
CA SER A 22 -26.37 0.59 49.42
C SER A 22 -27.53 0.39 48.45
N SER A 23 -27.25 0.48 47.15
CA SER A 23 -28.03 -0.20 46.13
C SER A 23 -27.11 -0.48 44.95
N HIS A 24 -26.95 -1.77 44.63
CA HIS A 24 -26.18 -2.33 43.53
C HIS A 24 -26.12 -1.47 42.26
N THR A 25 -24.92 -1.08 41.86
CA THR A 25 -24.57 -0.76 40.47
C THR A 25 -23.23 -1.42 40.13
N ASP A 26 -23.27 -2.45 39.29
CA ASP A 26 -22.13 -3.24 38.80
C ASP A 26 -21.21 -2.47 37.80
N GLY A 27 -21.13 -1.13 37.90
CA GLY A 27 -20.49 -0.31 36.87
C GLY A 27 -19.12 0.23 37.29
N LEU A 28 -18.07 -0.12 36.55
CA LEU A 28 -16.85 0.69 36.48
C LEU A 28 -17.19 2.05 35.85
N ASN A 29 -16.69 3.16 36.40
CA ASN A 29 -16.92 4.49 35.82
C ASN A 29 -15.97 4.74 34.63
N VAL A 30 -16.15 3.98 33.56
CA VAL A 30 -15.37 4.09 32.33
C VAL A 30 -15.89 5.28 31.51
N LEU A 31 -14.99 6.18 31.13
CA LEU A 31 -15.23 7.32 30.25
C LEU A 31 -15.18 6.90 28.78
N LYS A 32 -14.13 6.15 28.40
CA LYS A 32 -13.89 5.64 27.04
C LYS A 32 -12.81 4.57 27.08
N ILE A 33 -12.75 3.74 26.04
CA ILE A 33 -11.64 2.82 25.80
C ILE A 33 -10.96 3.22 24.49
N GLN A 34 -9.64 3.31 24.50
CA GLN A 34 -8.83 3.66 23.32
C GLN A 34 -7.84 2.54 23.05
N ARG A 35 -7.85 2.03 21.82
CA ARG A 35 -6.95 0.97 21.35
C ARG A 35 -5.76 1.59 20.59
N THR A 36 -4.69 0.82 20.41
CA THR A 36 -3.47 1.25 19.67
C THR A 36 -2.69 2.39 20.35
N CYS A 37 -2.68 2.45 21.69
CA CYS A 37 -1.91 3.44 22.44
C CYS A 37 -0.43 3.04 22.58
N VAL A 38 0.50 4.01 22.47
CA VAL A 38 1.96 3.77 22.53
C VAL A 38 2.71 4.61 23.56
N HIS A 39 2.05 5.60 24.19
CA HIS A 39 2.65 6.49 25.18
C HIS A 39 2.26 6.15 26.63
N ASP A 40 1.30 5.23 26.80
CA ASP A 40 0.70 4.90 28.10
C ASP A 40 1.36 3.67 28.74
N GLY A 41 2.62 3.39 28.42
CA GLY A 41 3.39 2.24 28.90
C GLY A 41 4.20 1.56 27.78
N PRO A 42 4.90 0.45 28.08
CA PRO A 42 5.66 -0.27 27.08
C PRO A 42 4.73 -0.97 26.08
N GLY A 43 5.21 -1.10 24.84
CA GLY A 43 4.52 -1.81 23.77
C GLY A 43 3.24 -1.12 23.30
N ILE A 44 2.43 -1.86 22.55
CA ILE A 44 1.10 -1.40 22.13
C ILE A 44 0.09 -1.71 23.20
N ARG A 45 -0.76 -0.75 23.53
CA ARG A 45 -1.69 -0.85 24.65
C ARG A 45 -3.11 -0.49 24.29
N THR A 46 -4.05 -1.01 25.05
CA THR A 46 -5.41 -0.49 25.13
C THR A 46 -5.56 0.27 26.44
N THR A 47 -5.88 1.55 26.33
CA THR A 47 -6.03 2.45 27.48
C THR A 47 -7.51 2.58 27.83
N ILE A 48 -7.87 2.20 29.07
CA ILE A 48 -9.21 2.36 29.65
C ILE A 48 -9.18 3.66 30.47
N PHE A 49 -9.94 4.65 30.02
CA PHE A 49 -10.04 5.95 30.70
C PHE A 49 -11.17 5.90 31.72
N PHE A 50 -10.87 6.18 32.99
CA PHE A 50 -11.84 6.26 34.07
C PHE A 50 -12.24 7.71 34.37
N ARG A 51 -13.39 7.88 35.02
CA ARG A 51 -13.83 9.17 35.59
C ARG A 51 -13.41 9.31 37.05
N GLY A 52 -13.24 10.57 37.48
CA GLY A 52 -12.92 10.96 38.84
C GLY A 52 -11.42 11.21 39.06
N CYS A 53 -11.06 12.45 39.36
CA CYS A 53 -9.72 12.80 39.84
C CYS A 53 -9.85 13.84 40.95
N ARG A 54 -9.03 13.74 42.01
CA ARG A 54 -9.03 14.71 43.12
C ARG A 54 -8.19 15.96 42.83
N LEU A 55 -7.30 15.89 41.84
CA LEU A 55 -6.50 17.03 41.39
C LEU A 55 -7.30 17.91 40.41
N ARG A 56 -6.94 19.18 40.35
CA ARG A 56 -7.45 20.22 39.43
C ARG A 56 -6.25 20.92 38.79
N CYS A 57 -5.42 20.12 38.10
CA CYS A 57 -4.20 20.61 37.45
C CYS A 57 -4.53 21.68 36.41
N LEU A 58 -3.82 22.82 36.42
CA LEU A 58 -3.97 23.88 35.41
C LEU A 58 -3.73 23.39 33.96
N TRP A 59 -2.97 22.31 33.80
CA TRP A 59 -2.59 21.70 32.52
C TRP A 59 -3.21 20.30 32.31
N CYS A 60 -4.39 20.03 32.88
CA CYS A 60 -5.03 18.72 32.76
C CYS A 60 -5.34 18.37 31.29
N GLN A 61 -4.81 17.23 30.79
CA GLN A 61 -5.04 16.77 29.41
C GLN A 61 -6.38 16.03 29.23
N ASN A 62 -6.99 15.57 30.33
CA ASN A 62 -8.28 14.87 30.37
C ASN A 62 -9.28 15.61 31.27
N PRO A 63 -9.61 16.89 30.99
CA PRO A 63 -10.49 17.68 31.85
C PRO A 63 -11.90 17.07 31.97
N GLU A 64 -12.36 16.33 30.97
CA GLU A 64 -13.63 15.59 30.99
C GLU A 64 -13.66 14.42 32.00
N ALA A 65 -12.48 13.94 32.42
CA ALA A 65 -12.35 12.86 33.38
C ALA A 65 -12.35 13.35 34.85
N LEU A 66 -12.35 14.67 35.09
CA LEU A 66 -12.29 15.24 36.45
C LEU A 66 -13.59 15.04 37.25
N SER A 67 -14.74 15.01 36.56
CA SER A 67 -16.05 14.80 37.19
C SER A 67 -16.22 13.34 37.62
N PHE A 68 -16.75 13.12 38.83
CA PHE A 68 -17.18 11.80 39.30
C PHE A 68 -18.59 11.42 38.79
N HIS A 69 -19.35 12.39 38.28
CA HIS A 69 -20.69 12.16 37.74
C HIS A 69 -20.67 12.08 36.21
N PRO A 70 -21.48 11.19 35.60
CA PRO A 70 -21.67 11.18 34.15
C PRO A 70 -22.28 12.52 33.71
N ALA A 71 -21.67 13.15 32.70
CA ALA A 71 -22.33 14.23 31.96
C ALA A 71 -23.52 13.64 31.17
N PRO A 72 -24.53 14.44 30.77
CA PRO A 72 -25.64 13.95 29.94
C PRO A 72 -25.19 13.74 28.49
N VAL A 73 -24.30 12.77 28.29
CA VAL A 73 -23.85 12.24 27.00
C VAL A 73 -24.32 10.78 26.96
N PRO A 74 -24.75 10.23 25.81
CA PRO A 74 -25.22 8.84 25.76
C PRO A 74 -24.14 7.89 26.28
N ASP A 75 -24.42 7.21 27.40
CA ASP A 75 -23.52 6.25 28.04
C ASP A 75 -23.35 5.00 27.16
N GLU A 76 -22.14 4.73 26.71
CA GLU A 76 -21.71 3.33 26.50
C GLU A 76 -21.34 2.77 27.88
N ASN A 77 -22.31 2.19 28.58
CA ASN A 77 -22.04 1.46 29.82
C ASN A 77 -21.32 0.15 29.48
N TYR A 78 -20.00 0.11 29.68
CA TYR A 78 -19.22 -1.11 29.49
C TYR A 78 -19.33 -2.02 30.72
N SER A 79 -19.80 -3.25 30.53
CA SER A 79 -19.62 -4.29 31.53
C SER A 79 -18.15 -4.76 31.54
N ILE A 80 -17.71 -5.40 32.63
CA ILE A 80 -16.37 -6.01 32.68
C ILE A 80 -16.20 -7.05 31.57
N SER A 81 -17.26 -7.78 31.22
CA SER A 81 -17.26 -8.74 30.12
C SER A 81 -16.97 -8.07 28.78
N ASP A 82 -17.63 -6.93 28.50
CA ASP A 82 -17.42 -6.19 27.26
C ASP A 82 -15.98 -5.68 27.14
N ILE A 83 -15.41 -5.19 28.25
CA ILE A 83 -14.02 -4.74 28.32
C ILE A 83 -13.06 -5.89 28.01
N ILE A 84 -13.26 -7.05 28.65
CA ILE A 84 -12.40 -8.22 28.46
C ILE A 84 -12.52 -8.75 27.04
N GLU A 85 -13.72 -8.81 26.47
CA GLU A 85 -13.90 -9.21 25.08
C GLU A 85 -13.15 -8.29 24.13
N LEU A 86 -13.31 -6.96 24.27
CA LEU A 86 -12.62 -5.97 23.45
C LEU A 86 -11.10 -6.09 23.56
N VAL A 87 -10.57 -6.12 24.79
CA VAL A 87 -9.12 -6.18 25.06
C VAL A 87 -8.52 -7.49 24.53
N SER A 88 -9.24 -8.60 24.64
CA SER A 88 -8.74 -9.92 24.23
C SER A 88 -8.54 -10.04 22.71
N ARG A 89 -9.26 -9.24 21.91
CA ARG A 89 -9.07 -9.20 20.44
C ARG A 89 -7.64 -8.78 20.06
N ASP A 90 -7.00 -7.98 20.90
CA ASP A 90 -5.68 -7.39 20.65
C ASP A 90 -4.52 -8.11 21.37
N LYS A 91 -4.82 -9.19 22.07
CA LYS A 91 -3.87 -9.95 22.90
C LYS A 91 -2.57 -10.33 22.17
N ASP A 92 -2.67 -10.74 20.91
CA ASP A 92 -1.49 -11.09 20.11
C ASP A 92 -0.57 -9.90 19.90
N TYR A 93 -1.11 -8.71 19.64
CA TYR A 93 -0.32 -7.48 19.49
C TYR A 93 0.39 -7.12 20.81
N TYR A 94 -0.29 -7.28 21.95
CA TYR A 94 0.33 -7.06 23.26
C TYR A 94 1.51 -8.00 23.46
N HIS A 95 1.34 -9.30 23.22
CA HIS A 95 2.41 -10.27 23.41
C HIS A 95 3.60 -10.04 22.46
N LYS A 96 3.37 -9.61 21.21
CA LYS A 96 4.49 -9.33 20.28
C LYS A 96 5.24 -8.03 20.60
N THR A 97 4.63 -7.09 21.31
CA THR A 97 5.20 -5.76 21.59
C THR A 97 5.56 -5.55 23.05
N ASN A 98 5.37 -6.54 23.92
CA ASN A 98 5.43 -6.39 25.39
C ASN A 98 4.46 -5.32 25.91
N GLY A 99 3.30 -5.25 25.25
CA GLY A 99 2.19 -4.34 25.47
C GLY A 99 1.19 -4.81 26.52
N GLY A 100 -0.05 -4.30 26.48
CA GLY A 100 -1.12 -4.76 27.37
C GLY A 100 -2.23 -3.72 27.60
N VAL A 101 -2.80 -3.67 28.80
CA VAL A 101 -3.83 -2.70 29.16
C VAL A 101 -3.26 -1.60 30.06
N THR A 102 -3.64 -0.35 29.82
CA THR A 102 -3.37 0.75 30.74
C THR A 102 -4.66 1.27 31.34
N LEU A 103 -4.71 1.39 32.65
CA LEU A 103 -5.78 2.12 33.33
C LEU A 103 -5.32 3.58 33.47
N SER A 104 -6.10 4.53 32.94
CA SER A 104 -5.78 5.96 32.90
C SER A 104 -7.06 6.82 32.99
N GLY A 105 -7.00 8.12 32.63
CA GLY A 105 -8.10 9.08 32.64
C GLY A 105 -8.09 9.97 33.86
N GLY A 106 -9.07 9.81 34.75
CA GLY A 106 -9.02 10.28 36.12
C GLY A 106 -7.89 9.59 36.88
N ASP A 107 -8.02 9.41 38.20
CA ASP A 107 -7.11 8.51 38.91
C ASP A 107 -7.79 7.13 39.05
N PRO A 108 -7.35 6.09 38.31
CA PRO A 108 -8.03 4.78 38.29
C PRO A 108 -8.10 4.13 39.67
N LEU A 109 -7.15 4.46 40.55
CA LEU A 109 -7.09 3.94 41.91
C LEU A 109 -8.12 4.60 42.85
N LEU A 110 -8.95 5.53 42.36
CA LEU A 110 -10.13 6.04 43.07
C LEU A 110 -11.38 5.17 42.88
N GLN A 111 -11.38 4.25 41.91
CA GLN A 111 -12.47 3.27 41.78
C GLN A 111 -12.52 2.38 43.03
N ALA A 112 -13.71 1.91 43.40
CA ALA A 112 -13.86 1.00 44.52
C ALA A 112 -13.08 -0.30 44.25
N PRO A 113 -12.26 -0.81 45.19
CA PRO A 113 -11.51 -2.04 44.98
C PRO A 113 -12.39 -3.23 44.60
N ASP A 114 -13.59 -3.33 45.18
CA ASP A 114 -14.53 -4.42 44.93
C ASP A 114 -15.07 -4.41 43.49
N THR A 115 -15.04 -3.27 42.78
CA THR A 115 -15.46 -3.18 41.37
C THR A 115 -14.29 -3.27 40.38
N LEU A 116 -13.10 -2.79 40.75
CA LEU A 116 -11.91 -2.84 39.88
C LEU A 116 -11.16 -4.18 39.94
N MET A 117 -11.16 -4.86 41.09
CA MET A 117 -10.45 -6.13 41.26
C MET A 117 -10.90 -7.23 40.27
N PRO A 118 -12.20 -7.44 40.01
CA PRO A 118 -12.63 -8.46 39.05
C PRO A 118 -12.11 -8.23 37.62
N LEU A 119 -11.95 -6.96 37.21
CA LEU A 119 -11.32 -6.63 35.93
C LEU A 119 -9.83 -6.99 35.94
N LEU A 120 -9.08 -6.60 36.98
CA LEU A 120 -7.66 -6.91 37.11
C LEU A 120 -7.39 -8.42 37.14
N GLU A 121 -8.19 -9.18 37.89
CA GLU A 121 -8.10 -10.64 37.94
C GLU A 121 -8.39 -11.27 36.57
N SER A 122 -9.35 -10.73 35.83
CA SER A 122 -9.67 -11.20 34.48
C SER A 122 -8.54 -10.92 33.49
N LEU A 123 -7.96 -9.72 33.51
CA LEU A 123 -6.79 -9.38 32.68
C LEU A 123 -5.58 -10.26 33.01
N ARG A 124 -5.34 -10.55 34.30
CA ARG A 124 -4.29 -11.45 34.75
C ARG A 124 -4.50 -12.89 34.28
N ARG A 125 -5.74 -13.41 34.32
CA ARG A 125 -6.07 -14.75 33.78
C ARG A 125 -5.77 -14.84 32.28
N GLU A 126 -5.99 -13.75 31.56
CA GLU A 126 -5.62 -13.63 30.16
C GLU A 126 -4.12 -13.39 29.92
N ILE A 127 -3.29 -13.30 30.97
CA ILE A 127 -1.83 -13.04 30.87
C ILE A 127 -1.57 -11.68 30.19
N ILE A 128 -2.39 -10.68 30.49
CA ILE A 128 -2.25 -9.33 29.94
C ILE A 128 -1.56 -8.44 30.97
N HIS A 129 -0.45 -7.82 30.56
CA HIS A 129 0.28 -6.87 31.41
C HIS A 129 -0.58 -5.63 31.69
N VAL A 130 -0.74 -5.28 32.97
CA VAL A 130 -1.53 -4.13 33.41
C VAL A 130 -0.62 -3.00 33.89
N ALA A 131 -0.73 -1.85 33.24
CA ALA A 131 -0.14 -0.61 33.69
C ALA A 131 -1.22 0.31 34.29
N VAL A 132 -0.87 1.12 35.29
CA VAL A 132 -1.76 2.13 35.86
C VAL A 132 -1.07 3.49 35.86
N GLU A 133 -1.67 4.45 35.18
CA GLU A 133 -1.31 5.86 35.28
C GLU A 133 -2.01 6.48 36.49
N THR A 134 -1.24 7.09 37.38
CA THR A 134 -1.79 7.64 38.63
C THR A 134 -0.94 8.79 39.16
N SER A 135 -1.61 9.74 39.80
CA SER A 135 -0.98 10.80 40.60
C SER A 135 -0.76 10.38 42.05
N LEU A 136 -1.31 9.22 42.44
CA LEU A 136 -1.32 8.66 43.80
C LEU A 136 -2.00 9.54 44.86
N HIS A 137 -2.80 10.53 44.45
CA HIS A 137 -3.67 11.25 45.37
C HIS A 137 -4.97 10.45 45.63
N VAL A 138 -4.82 9.26 46.21
CA VAL A 138 -5.87 8.24 46.39
C VAL A 138 -5.89 7.66 47.81
N PRO A 139 -7.01 7.06 48.27
CA PRO A 139 -7.06 6.37 49.55
C PRO A 139 -6.03 5.24 49.65
N ARG A 140 -5.32 5.17 50.77
CA ARG A 140 -4.27 4.17 51.01
C ARG A 140 -4.76 2.73 50.93
N GLU A 141 -5.99 2.47 51.39
CA GLU A 141 -6.63 1.14 51.33
C GLU A 141 -6.73 0.61 49.89
N ASN A 142 -6.95 1.49 48.91
CA ASN A 142 -7.04 1.09 47.51
C ASN A 142 -5.67 0.63 46.98
N ILE A 143 -4.58 1.28 47.40
CA ILE A 143 -3.21 0.83 47.08
C ILE A 143 -2.95 -0.55 47.66
N ASP A 144 -3.27 -0.76 48.95
CA ASP A 144 -3.05 -2.03 49.65
C ASP A 144 -3.75 -3.21 48.95
N LYS A 145 -4.98 -2.98 48.47
CA LYS A 145 -5.78 -4.02 47.80
C LYS A 145 -5.35 -4.25 46.35
N LEU A 146 -5.15 -3.18 45.57
CA LEU A 146 -5.02 -3.28 44.11
C LEU A 146 -3.59 -3.49 43.63
N ALA A 147 -2.57 -2.99 44.35
CA ALA A 147 -1.19 -3.03 43.89
C ALA A 147 -0.63 -4.43 43.60
N PRO A 148 -0.99 -5.50 44.35
CA PRO A 148 -0.56 -6.85 44.02
C PRO A 148 -1.02 -7.36 42.65
N CYS A 149 -2.01 -6.69 42.02
CA CYS A 149 -2.59 -7.04 40.73
C CYS A 149 -2.13 -6.15 39.56
N ILE A 150 -1.19 -5.23 39.80
CA ILE A 150 -0.71 -4.25 38.82
C ILE A 150 0.78 -4.50 38.53
N ASP A 151 1.14 -4.60 37.25
CA ASP A 151 2.51 -4.93 36.83
C ASP A 151 3.42 -3.70 36.75
N LEU A 152 2.85 -2.52 36.47
CA LEU A 152 3.60 -1.26 36.34
C LEU A 152 2.76 -0.05 36.77
N PHE A 153 3.34 0.80 37.62
CA PHE A 153 2.77 2.11 37.93
C PHE A 153 3.50 3.21 37.17
N LEU A 154 2.77 3.96 36.36
CA LEU A 154 3.22 5.19 35.72
C LEU A 154 2.88 6.36 36.66
N VAL A 155 3.86 6.80 37.44
CA VAL A 155 3.66 7.77 38.52
C VAL A 155 3.91 9.18 38.02
N ASP A 156 2.84 9.96 37.97
CA ASP A 156 2.82 11.31 37.44
C ASP A 156 3.22 12.36 38.49
N LEU A 157 4.45 12.85 38.41
CA LEU A 157 4.94 13.96 39.22
C LEU A 157 4.44 15.30 38.64
N LYS A 158 4.07 16.24 39.51
CA LYS A 158 3.54 17.57 39.15
C LYS A 158 4.56 18.67 39.49
N VAL A 159 4.51 19.20 40.70
CA VAL A 159 5.56 20.06 41.28
C VAL A 159 6.13 19.33 42.49
N VAL A 160 7.46 19.23 42.58
CA VAL A 160 8.18 18.53 43.65
C VAL A 160 9.03 19.54 44.42
N GLY A 161 9.07 19.43 45.74
CA GLY A 161 9.89 20.29 46.62
C GLY A 161 9.21 21.61 47.06
N ASP A 162 8.05 21.96 46.50
CA ASP A 162 7.28 23.15 46.87
C ASP A 162 5.79 22.80 47.01
N ASP A 163 5.34 22.53 48.24
CA ASP A 163 3.95 22.17 48.55
C ASP A 163 2.97 23.34 48.33
N ILE A 164 3.44 24.59 48.41
CA ILE A 164 2.60 25.78 48.18
C ILE A 164 2.29 25.88 46.69
N LEU A 165 3.30 25.78 45.83
CA LEU A 165 3.11 25.79 44.37
C LEU A 165 2.38 24.55 43.89
N HIS A 166 2.67 23.37 44.45
CA HIS A 166 1.93 22.16 44.13
C HIS A 166 0.43 22.38 44.39
N LYS A 167 0.05 22.82 45.60
CA LYS A 167 -1.35 23.09 45.94
C LYS A 167 -1.98 24.18 45.09
N LYS A 168 -1.23 25.22 44.75
CA LYS A 168 -1.68 26.29 43.85
C LYS A 168 -2.05 25.74 42.46
N TYR A 169 -1.23 24.85 41.90
CA TYR A 169 -1.40 24.38 40.52
C TYR A 169 -2.25 23.11 40.38
N THR A 170 -2.38 22.30 41.42
CA THR A 170 -3.16 21.04 41.40
C THR A 170 -4.39 21.05 42.30
N GLY A 171 -4.56 22.07 43.16
CA GLY A 171 -5.67 22.18 44.10
C GLY A 171 -5.58 21.30 45.35
N GLN A 172 -4.57 20.44 45.47
CA GLN A 172 -4.38 19.52 46.61
C GLN A 172 -2.95 19.59 47.14
N ASP A 173 -2.71 19.19 48.40
CA ASP A 173 -1.33 19.02 48.88
C ASP A 173 -0.69 17.72 48.35
N SER A 174 0.65 17.65 48.39
CA SER A 174 1.37 16.48 47.88
C SER A 174 1.73 15.43 48.96
N LYS A 175 1.26 15.60 50.20
CA LYS A 175 1.62 14.70 51.31
C LYS A 175 1.13 13.29 51.08
N ILE A 176 -0.15 13.14 50.71
CA ILE A 176 -0.76 11.83 50.41
C ILE A 176 -0.02 11.13 49.26
N ILE A 177 0.38 11.89 48.24
CA ILE A 177 1.12 11.39 47.08
C ILE A 177 2.46 10.78 47.54
N ARG A 178 3.24 11.53 48.33
CA ARG A 178 4.53 11.05 48.86
C ARG A 178 4.38 9.80 49.74
N ASP A 179 3.38 9.81 50.62
CA ASP A 179 3.10 8.66 51.51
C ASP A 179 2.74 7.40 50.71
N ASN A 180 1.92 7.55 49.65
CA ASN A 180 1.54 6.46 48.78
C ASN A 180 2.69 5.97 47.88
N ILE A 181 3.58 6.85 47.41
CA ILE A 181 4.82 6.45 46.71
C ILE A 181 5.68 5.58 47.64
N GLY A 182 5.91 6.04 48.88
CA GLY A 182 6.66 5.28 49.89
C GLY A 182 6.05 3.91 50.15
N LYS A 183 4.72 3.82 50.14
CA LYS A 183 4.00 2.55 50.29
C LYS A 183 4.18 1.61 49.09
N LEU A 184 4.10 2.10 47.86
CA LEU A 184 4.34 1.27 46.67
C LEU A 184 5.78 0.73 46.64
N ILE A 185 6.76 1.55 47.05
CA ILE A 185 8.15 1.12 47.19
C ILE A 185 8.26 0.01 48.26
N ALA A 186 7.60 0.17 49.41
CA ALA A 186 7.58 -0.86 50.45
C ALA A 186 6.93 -2.17 50.01
N LEU A 187 6.04 -2.13 49.01
CA LEU A 187 5.43 -3.30 48.38
C LEU A 187 6.29 -3.89 47.24
N ASN A 188 7.48 -3.33 46.97
CA ASN A 188 8.31 -3.67 45.81
C ASN A 188 7.57 -3.53 44.47
N ALA A 189 6.63 -2.59 44.37
CA ALA A 189 5.93 -2.32 43.12
C ALA A 189 6.91 -1.73 42.07
N ARG A 190 6.71 -2.09 40.80
CA ARG A 190 7.49 -1.53 39.69
C ARG A 190 6.97 -0.13 39.36
N LEU A 191 7.83 0.88 39.47
CA LEU A 191 7.48 2.28 39.23
C LEU A 191 8.22 2.82 38.00
N LYS A 192 7.54 3.63 37.20
CA LYS A 192 8.15 4.52 36.21
C LYS A 192 7.66 5.93 36.50
N PHE A 193 8.56 6.80 36.93
CA PHE A 193 8.22 8.20 37.21
C PHE A 193 8.14 8.99 35.92
N ARG A 194 7.11 9.83 35.81
CA ARG A 194 6.88 10.71 34.66
C ARG A 194 6.63 12.14 35.13
N MET A 195 7.03 13.12 34.33
CA MET A 195 6.74 14.53 34.63
C MET A 195 6.50 15.31 33.34
N LEU A 196 5.31 15.90 33.23
CA LEU A 196 5.00 16.85 32.16
C LEU A 196 5.75 18.15 32.42
N MET A 197 6.62 18.55 31.49
CA MET A 197 7.38 19.79 31.61
C MET A 197 6.55 20.96 31.07
N VAL A 198 6.18 21.88 31.95
CA VAL A 198 5.32 23.04 31.67
C VAL A 198 6.12 24.33 31.84
N PRO A 199 6.48 25.01 30.73
CA PRO A 199 7.27 26.24 30.74
C PRO A 199 6.76 27.31 31.72
N GLY A 200 7.60 27.75 32.65
CA GLY A 200 7.29 28.79 33.64
C GLY A 200 6.59 28.28 34.91
N TYR A 201 6.28 26.98 35.01
CA TYR A 201 5.55 26.41 36.16
C TYR A 201 6.41 25.41 36.93
N ASN A 202 7.01 24.43 36.25
CA ASN A 202 7.79 23.36 36.89
C ASN A 202 9.17 23.10 36.26
N ASP A 203 9.65 24.03 35.43
CA ASP A 203 10.89 23.94 34.66
C ASP A 203 12.07 24.77 35.21
N SER A 204 11.90 25.36 36.40
CA SER A 204 13.00 26.02 37.10
C SER A 204 14.05 25.00 37.54
N GLU A 205 15.31 25.46 37.65
CA GLU A 205 16.41 24.59 38.06
C GLU A 205 16.20 24.04 39.48
N SER A 206 15.61 24.85 40.38
CA SER A 206 15.29 24.42 41.74
C SER A 206 14.22 23.32 41.77
N HIS A 207 13.19 23.40 40.94
CA HIS A 207 12.14 22.36 40.88
C HIS A 207 12.68 21.06 40.29
N ILE A 208 13.49 21.13 39.22
CA ILE A 208 14.12 19.95 38.62
C ILE A 208 15.11 19.31 39.59
N ALA A 209 15.92 20.11 40.30
CA ALA A 209 16.82 19.61 41.33
C ALA A 209 16.07 18.91 42.47
N ALA A 210 14.98 19.50 42.96
CA ALA A 210 14.15 18.90 44.00
C ALA A 210 13.50 17.57 43.53
N ALA A 211 13.05 17.49 42.28
CA ALA A 211 12.54 16.25 41.70
C ALA A 211 13.65 15.18 41.57
N ALA A 212 14.85 15.57 41.13
CA ALA A 212 16.00 14.67 41.04
C ALA A 212 16.42 14.13 42.43
N ASP A 213 16.47 15.00 43.44
CA ASP A 213 16.80 14.61 44.82
C ASP A 213 15.73 13.69 45.41
N PHE A 214 14.46 13.95 45.11
CA PHE A 214 13.36 13.05 45.46
C PHE A 214 13.56 11.66 44.83
N LEU A 215 13.84 11.56 43.52
CA LEU A 215 14.09 10.28 42.84
C LEU A 215 15.25 9.51 43.48
N LYS A 216 16.36 10.19 43.77
CA LYS A 216 17.51 9.59 44.47
C LYS A 216 17.11 9.07 45.86
N SER A 217 16.28 9.81 46.60
CA SER A 217 15.83 9.42 47.94
C SER A 217 15.03 8.10 47.92
N VAL A 218 14.34 7.83 46.80
CA VAL A 218 13.60 6.57 46.57
C VAL A 218 14.39 5.56 45.72
N ARG A 219 15.70 5.76 45.57
CA ARG A 219 16.63 4.90 44.82
C ARG A 219 16.20 4.66 43.36
N HIS A 220 15.59 5.65 42.73
CA HIS A 220 15.30 5.65 41.30
C HIS A 220 16.25 6.62 40.59
N ASP A 221 16.76 6.20 39.44
CA ASP A 221 17.77 6.91 38.66
C ASP A 221 17.25 7.36 37.29
N SER A 222 15.95 7.22 37.02
CA SER A 222 15.36 7.59 35.74
C SER A 222 13.99 8.27 35.87
N ILE A 223 13.68 9.11 34.89
CA ILE A 223 12.39 9.79 34.73
C ILE A 223 12.04 9.94 33.24
N GLU A 224 10.76 9.76 32.92
CA GLU A 224 10.24 10.08 31.60
C GLU A 224 9.68 11.51 31.60
N LEU A 225 10.17 12.34 30.70
CA LEU A 225 9.69 13.71 30.54
C LEU A 225 8.70 13.78 29.39
N LEU A 226 7.52 14.32 29.68
CA LEU A 226 6.48 14.55 28.70
C LEU A 226 6.52 16.02 28.27
N ARG A 227 6.43 16.26 26.96
CA ARG A 227 6.36 17.61 26.41
C ARG A 227 4.95 18.17 26.59
N TYR A 228 4.85 19.45 26.91
CA TYR A 228 3.56 20.14 26.96
C TYR A 228 3.02 20.40 25.55
N HIS A 229 1.75 20.06 25.31
CA HIS A 229 1.02 20.36 24.06
C HIS A 229 -0.25 21.16 24.37
N ASN A 230 -0.53 22.19 23.57
CA ASN A 230 -1.67 23.08 23.81
C ASN A 230 -3.06 22.50 23.42
N LEU A 231 -3.12 21.21 23.07
CA LEU A 231 -4.36 20.56 22.61
C LEU A 231 -5.44 20.51 23.70
N TYR A 232 -5.06 20.54 24.98
CA TYR A 232 -6.04 20.47 26.07
C TYR A 232 -6.83 21.77 26.25
N GLU A 233 -6.26 22.94 25.95
CA GLU A 233 -6.98 24.22 26.05
C GLU A 233 -8.12 24.28 25.03
N GLU A 234 -7.86 23.78 23.82
CA GLU A 234 -8.87 23.66 22.77
C GLU A 234 -9.95 22.63 23.14
N LYS A 235 -9.54 21.49 23.72
CA LYS A 235 -10.45 20.46 24.23
C LYS A 235 -11.33 20.98 25.35
N ALA A 236 -10.78 21.69 26.33
CA ALA A 236 -11.52 22.32 27.42
C ALA A 236 -12.54 23.34 26.88
N ARG A 237 -12.13 24.16 25.91
CA ARG A 237 -13.01 25.14 25.24
C ARG A 237 -14.16 24.45 24.50
N ARG A 238 -13.90 23.35 23.78
CA ARG A 238 -14.93 22.55 23.09
C ARG A 238 -15.93 21.91 24.06
N LEU A 239 -15.48 21.56 25.26
CA LEU A 239 -16.31 20.99 26.32
C LEU A 239 -17.05 22.06 27.14
N GLY A 240 -16.88 23.36 26.80
CA GLY A 240 -17.50 24.46 27.55
C GLY A 240 -16.92 24.65 28.96
N LEU A 241 -15.71 24.14 29.23
CA LEU A 241 -15.06 24.26 30.53
C LEU A 241 -14.31 25.61 30.60
N ALA A 242 -14.55 26.37 31.68
CA ALA A 242 -13.83 27.62 31.94
C ALA A 242 -12.40 27.31 32.42
N SER A 243 -11.40 27.66 31.62
CA SER A 243 -9.98 27.59 31.98
C SER A 243 -9.24 28.81 31.44
N GLU A 244 -8.36 29.40 32.24
CA GLU A 244 -7.41 30.40 31.78
C GLU A 244 -6.37 29.73 30.85
N SER A 245 -6.00 30.40 29.75
CA SER A 245 -4.96 29.91 28.84
C SER A 245 -3.57 30.18 29.43
N LEU A 246 -2.68 29.19 29.37
CA LEU A 246 -1.30 29.32 29.81
C LEU A 246 -0.42 30.07 28.80
N ASN A 247 -0.90 30.27 27.56
CA ASN A 247 -0.20 30.99 26.48
C ASN A 247 1.21 30.45 26.17
N ILE A 248 1.41 29.14 26.27
CA ILE A 248 2.70 28.47 26.02
C ILE A 248 2.79 28.05 24.54
N THR A 249 3.85 28.46 23.85
CA THR A 249 4.10 28.09 22.45
C THR A 249 4.76 26.72 22.32
N ASN A 250 4.64 26.08 21.14
CA ASN A 250 5.32 24.82 20.83
C ASN A 250 6.84 24.92 20.97
N ASP A 251 7.43 26.07 20.61
CA ASP A 251 8.87 26.31 20.71
C ASP A 251 9.32 26.44 22.17
N GLN A 252 8.54 27.15 22.99
CA GLN A 252 8.79 27.25 24.43
C GLN A 252 8.73 25.88 25.10
N SER A 253 7.72 25.08 24.75
CA SER A 253 7.57 23.71 25.25
C SER A 253 8.74 22.81 24.84
N LEU A 254 9.17 22.87 23.58
CA LEU A 254 10.33 22.11 23.09
C LEU A 254 11.64 22.54 23.78
N ALA A 255 11.85 23.84 23.95
CA ALA A 255 13.04 24.36 24.62
C ALA A 255 13.08 23.93 26.10
N CYS A 256 11.93 23.98 26.78
CA CYS A 256 11.78 23.56 28.17
C CYS A 256 12.15 22.08 28.38
N VAL A 257 11.58 21.16 27.59
CA VAL A 257 11.89 19.74 27.75
C VAL A 257 13.34 19.40 27.38
N LYS A 258 13.92 20.06 26.36
CA LYS A 258 15.36 19.93 26.04
C LYS A 258 16.25 20.36 27.21
N LYS A 259 15.94 21.52 27.81
CA LYS A 259 16.66 22.02 29.00
C LYS A 259 16.53 21.02 30.15
N ALA A 260 15.33 20.52 30.41
CA ALA A 260 15.07 19.59 31.51
C ALA A 260 15.85 18.28 31.36
N VAL A 261 15.85 17.66 30.16
CA VAL A 261 16.64 16.44 29.90
C VAL A 261 18.12 16.64 30.22
N LEU A 262 18.71 17.75 29.75
CA LEU A 262 20.12 18.06 30.01
C LEU A 262 20.39 18.27 31.50
N LEU A 263 19.49 18.96 32.21
CA LEU A 263 19.65 19.24 33.64
C LEU A 263 19.53 17.98 34.49
N TYR A 264 18.51 17.15 34.29
CA TYR A 264 18.39 15.85 34.97
C TYR A 264 19.63 14.98 34.74
N LYS A 265 20.13 14.92 33.50
CA LYS A 265 21.36 14.19 33.16
C LYS A 265 22.57 14.73 33.93
N SER A 266 22.71 16.05 34.04
CA SER A 266 23.78 16.67 34.84
C SER A 266 23.68 16.37 36.34
N LEU A 267 22.47 16.10 36.83
CA LEU A 267 22.18 15.73 38.22
C LEU A 267 22.27 14.21 38.47
N GLY A 268 22.66 13.41 37.47
CA GLY A 268 22.80 11.96 37.59
C GLY A 268 21.50 11.17 37.47
N ILE A 269 20.44 11.77 36.91
CA ILE A 269 19.17 11.09 36.59
C ILE A 269 19.07 10.91 35.06
N LYS A 270 18.80 9.69 34.59
CA LYS A 270 18.48 9.40 33.20
C LYS A 270 17.10 9.95 32.86
N ALA A 271 17.06 11.05 32.11
CA ALA A 271 15.82 11.62 31.60
C ALA A 271 15.64 11.27 30.13
N ASP A 272 14.56 10.54 29.82
CA ASP A 272 14.18 10.18 28.46
C ASP A 272 12.96 11.03 28.04
N CYS A 273 12.88 11.40 26.76
CA CYS A 273 11.73 12.10 26.20
C CYS A 273 11.52 11.65 24.76
N TYR A 274 10.38 11.00 24.49
CA TYR A 274 10.06 10.44 23.17
C TYR A 274 10.12 11.47 22.03
N ASP A 275 9.83 12.76 22.32
CA ASP A 275 9.92 13.86 21.35
C ASP A 275 11.36 14.30 21.03
N LEU A 276 12.35 13.84 21.79
CA LEU A 276 13.76 14.23 21.68
C LEU A 276 14.70 13.07 21.32
N ASP A 277 14.21 11.83 21.25
CA ASP A 277 15.04 10.64 21.15
C ASP A 277 15.80 10.48 19.82
N THR A 278 16.92 9.74 19.93
CA THR A 278 18.12 9.63 19.09
C THR A 278 17.92 9.28 17.59
N PRO A 279 18.94 9.52 16.74
CA PRO A 279 18.92 9.20 15.31
C PRO A 279 18.67 7.71 15.08
N ARG A 280 17.68 7.41 14.25
CA ARG A 280 17.38 6.07 13.72
C ARG A 280 18.50 5.60 12.80
N HIS A 281 18.75 4.29 12.72
CA HIS A 281 19.72 3.79 11.76
C HIS A 281 19.20 4.09 10.36
N LYS A 282 19.99 4.84 9.58
CA LYS A 282 19.70 5.16 8.19
C LYS A 282 20.71 4.46 7.30
N ALA A 283 20.23 3.93 6.20
CA ALA A 283 21.09 3.33 5.20
C ALA A 283 22.04 4.38 4.61
N VAL A 284 23.33 4.07 4.59
CA VAL A 284 24.37 4.92 4.00
C VAL A 284 24.87 4.27 2.71
N PHE A 285 25.04 5.10 1.68
CA PHE A 285 25.55 4.71 0.37
C PHE A 285 26.76 5.58 -0.04
N PRO A 286 27.66 5.08 -0.89
CA PRO A 286 28.72 5.89 -1.47
C PRO A 286 28.18 7.09 -2.24
N ARG A 287 28.97 8.16 -2.31
CA ARG A 287 28.60 9.40 -3.03
C ARG A 287 28.17 9.15 -4.48
N ARG A 288 28.77 8.15 -5.15
CA ARG A 288 28.43 7.73 -6.53
C ARG A 288 26.94 7.38 -6.67
N VAL A 289 26.37 6.65 -5.71
CA VAL A 289 24.96 6.21 -5.74
C VAL A 289 24.03 7.42 -5.72
N TYR A 290 24.27 8.37 -4.81
CA TYR A 290 23.48 9.60 -4.72
C TYR A 290 23.63 10.48 -5.97
N ASP A 291 24.85 10.61 -6.52
CA ASP A 291 25.08 11.39 -7.74
C ASP A 291 24.32 10.79 -8.95
N ILE A 292 24.32 9.45 -9.09
CA ILE A 292 23.59 8.77 -10.16
C ILE A 292 22.08 8.90 -9.95
N GLN A 293 21.58 8.72 -8.73
CA GLN A 293 20.16 8.90 -8.40
C GLN A 293 19.69 10.33 -8.74
N ASN A 294 20.43 11.35 -8.32
CA ASN A 294 20.09 12.74 -8.61
C ASN A 294 20.08 12.98 -10.12
N ALA A 295 21.08 12.47 -10.83
CA ALA A 295 21.16 12.68 -12.26
C ALA A 295 20.08 11.90 -13.07
N ILE A 296 19.49 10.84 -12.50
CA ILE A 296 18.25 10.21 -13.01
C ILE A 296 17.05 11.13 -12.75
N ARG A 297 16.84 11.54 -11.49
CA ARG A 297 15.72 12.40 -11.06
C ARG A 297 15.67 13.75 -11.78
N GLU A 298 16.84 14.35 -12.05
CA GLU A 298 16.98 15.66 -12.70
C GLU A 298 16.92 15.59 -14.24
N SER A 299 16.99 14.39 -14.84
CA SER A 299 17.00 14.25 -16.31
C SER A 299 15.67 14.61 -16.98
N GLY A 300 14.59 14.78 -16.20
CA GLY A 300 13.23 15.00 -16.70
C GLY A 300 12.65 13.75 -17.37
N ARG A 301 11.38 13.81 -17.75
CA ARG A 301 10.69 12.69 -18.42
C ARG A 301 10.67 12.91 -19.92
N SER A 302 11.13 11.95 -20.72
CA SER A 302 11.18 12.05 -22.19
C SER A 302 10.40 10.94 -22.87
N LEU A 303 9.88 11.19 -24.08
CA LEU A 303 9.47 10.12 -24.99
C LEU A 303 10.63 9.73 -25.90
N CYS A 304 10.86 8.43 -26.07
CA CYS A 304 11.90 7.91 -26.95
C CYS A 304 11.32 7.15 -28.15
N PHE A 305 11.62 7.65 -29.36
CA PHE A 305 11.15 7.07 -30.63
C PHE A 305 12.16 6.11 -31.27
N GLU A 306 13.35 5.94 -30.69
CA GLU A 306 14.43 5.15 -31.30
C GLU A 306 14.00 3.72 -31.62
N VAL A 307 13.52 3.00 -30.62
CA VAL A 307 13.10 1.60 -30.75
C VAL A 307 11.95 1.52 -31.76
N SER A 308 10.92 2.36 -31.61
CA SER A 308 9.77 2.43 -32.52
C SER A 308 10.17 2.63 -33.98
N ARG A 309 11.13 3.53 -34.23
CA ARG A 309 11.68 3.79 -35.56
C ARG A 309 12.42 2.56 -36.09
N LEU A 310 13.31 1.95 -35.31
CA LEU A 310 14.08 0.76 -35.72
C LEU A 310 13.17 -0.44 -36.02
N LYS A 311 12.15 -0.67 -35.19
CA LYS A 311 11.12 -1.70 -35.40
C LYS A 311 10.38 -1.46 -36.73
N THR A 312 9.94 -0.22 -36.95
CA THR A 312 9.26 0.18 -38.20
C THR A 312 10.16 0.03 -39.43
N ASP A 313 11.43 0.43 -39.34
CA ASP A 313 12.41 0.33 -40.43
C ASP A 313 12.65 -1.13 -40.84
N TYR A 314 12.77 -2.01 -39.84
CA TYR A 314 12.91 -3.44 -40.07
C TYR A 314 11.71 -4.01 -40.82
N TYR A 315 10.47 -3.80 -40.33
CA TYR A 315 9.28 -4.38 -40.95
C TYR A 315 8.96 -3.79 -42.33
N ARG A 316 9.21 -2.48 -42.54
CA ARG A 316 9.06 -1.87 -43.86
C ARG A 316 10.02 -2.46 -44.90
N LYS A 317 11.24 -2.81 -44.48
CA LYS A 317 12.25 -3.42 -45.36
C LYS A 317 11.98 -4.90 -45.64
N HIS A 318 11.48 -5.66 -44.67
CA HIS A 318 11.40 -7.13 -44.77
C HIS A 318 9.96 -7.68 -44.96
N GLY A 319 8.92 -6.84 -44.83
CA GLY A 319 7.52 -7.27 -44.93
C GLY A 319 7.08 -8.12 -43.74
N PHE A 320 6.04 -8.97 -43.91
CA PHE A 320 5.49 -9.86 -42.87
C PHE A 320 5.36 -11.33 -43.33
N LYS A 321 6.21 -11.78 -44.26
CA LYS A 321 6.11 -13.12 -44.87
C LYS A 321 6.79 -14.24 -44.07
N LYS A 322 7.74 -13.89 -43.19
CA LYS A 322 8.47 -14.86 -42.37
C LYS A 322 7.60 -15.44 -41.25
N PRO A 323 7.88 -16.68 -40.79
CA PRO A 323 7.22 -17.23 -39.60
C PRO A 323 7.36 -16.30 -38.40
N ASN A 324 6.28 -16.17 -37.62
CA ASN A 324 6.20 -15.15 -36.57
C ASN A 324 7.36 -15.20 -35.55
N PRO A 325 7.75 -16.36 -34.97
CA PRO A 325 8.84 -16.40 -34.00
C PRO A 325 10.18 -15.92 -34.58
N ILE A 326 10.56 -16.41 -35.75
CA ILE A 326 11.79 -15.97 -36.44
C ILE A 326 11.74 -14.47 -36.72
N HIS A 327 10.62 -13.99 -37.26
CA HIS A 327 10.47 -12.60 -37.66
C HIS A 327 10.53 -11.62 -36.48
N ARG A 328 9.95 -11.99 -35.33
CA ARG A 328 10.02 -11.24 -34.07
C ARG A 328 11.43 -11.21 -33.50
N ALA A 329 12.13 -12.34 -33.54
CA ALA A 329 13.50 -12.47 -33.05
C ALA A 329 14.51 -11.69 -33.90
N GLU A 330 14.42 -11.79 -35.24
CA GLU A 330 15.27 -11.01 -36.14
C GLU A 330 15.04 -9.51 -35.96
N ARG A 331 13.78 -9.09 -35.75
CA ARG A 331 13.43 -7.71 -35.44
C ARG A 331 14.07 -7.24 -34.14
N LEU A 332 14.00 -8.03 -33.07
CA LEU A 332 14.67 -7.73 -31.80
C LEU A 332 16.19 -7.63 -31.98
N SER A 333 16.79 -8.62 -32.65
CA SER A 333 18.22 -8.64 -32.99
C SER A 333 18.64 -7.39 -33.78
N TYR A 334 17.82 -6.96 -34.74
CA TYR A 334 18.05 -5.73 -35.49
C TYR A 334 18.03 -4.50 -34.58
N VAL A 335 17.03 -4.38 -33.69
CA VAL A 335 16.97 -3.26 -32.74
C VAL A 335 18.21 -3.25 -31.85
N LEU A 336 18.53 -4.37 -31.20
CA LEU A 336 19.68 -4.48 -30.28
C LEU A 336 21.02 -4.16 -30.95
N LYS A 337 21.19 -4.53 -32.23
CA LYS A 337 22.40 -4.21 -33.01
C LYS A 337 22.50 -2.74 -33.44
N ASN A 338 21.39 -2.00 -33.49
CA ASN A 338 21.34 -0.66 -34.08
C ASN A 338 20.94 0.45 -33.11
N LYS A 339 20.38 0.14 -31.94
CA LYS A 339 20.02 1.15 -30.93
C LYS A 339 21.28 1.84 -30.38
N SER A 340 21.14 3.09 -29.95
CA SER A 340 22.24 3.87 -29.37
C SER A 340 22.82 3.19 -28.13
N VAL A 341 24.15 3.15 -28.05
CA VAL A 341 24.92 2.69 -26.89
C VAL A 341 25.39 3.93 -26.13
N ILE A 342 24.89 4.11 -24.92
CA ILE A 342 25.18 5.26 -24.08
C ILE A 342 25.74 4.74 -22.75
N ILE A 343 26.89 5.29 -22.34
CA ILE A 343 27.54 5.01 -21.06
C ILE A 343 27.56 6.34 -20.31
N TYR A 344 26.81 6.44 -19.21
CA TYR A 344 26.77 7.67 -18.43
C TYR A 344 27.99 7.77 -17.49
N PRO A 345 28.37 8.99 -17.08
CA PRO A 345 29.49 9.19 -16.18
C PRO A 345 29.36 8.37 -14.88
N ARG A 346 30.47 7.77 -14.44
CA ARG A 346 30.63 7.02 -13.18
C ARG A 346 29.81 5.73 -13.05
N GLU A 347 29.09 5.30 -14.07
CA GLU A 347 28.37 4.01 -14.05
C GLU A 347 29.33 2.84 -13.88
N LEU A 348 28.95 1.86 -13.04
CA LEU A 348 29.61 0.56 -12.93
C LEU A 348 28.85 -0.56 -13.67
N LEU A 349 27.57 -0.33 -13.99
CA LEU A 349 26.71 -1.21 -14.77
C LEU A 349 26.21 -0.44 -15.99
N VAL A 350 26.37 -0.99 -17.19
CA VAL A 350 26.05 -0.31 -18.46
C VAL A 350 24.90 -0.97 -19.21
N GLY A 351 24.18 -0.14 -19.95
CA GLY A 351 22.98 -0.55 -20.66
C GLY A 351 21.90 0.52 -20.57
N ASN A 352 21.70 1.34 -21.59
CA ASN A 352 20.58 2.30 -21.59
C ASN A 352 19.30 1.64 -22.11
N PHE A 353 18.19 1.74 -21.38
CA PHE A 353 16.86 1.30 -21.85
C PHE A 353 16.46 2.06 -23.13
N THR A 354 16.57 3.39 -23.10
CA THR A 354 16.21 4.26 -24.25
C THR A 354 17.35 5.20 -24.63
N ALA A 355 17.25 5.91 -25.75
CA ALA A 355 18.22 6.95 -26.13
C ALA A 355 18.13 8.22 -25.25
N LYS A 356 17.25 8.23 -24.26
CA LYS A 356 17.10 9.25 -23.22
C LYS A 356 17.34 8.58 -21.87
N ARG A 357 17.86 9.34 -20.89
CA ARG A 357 18.16 8.77 -19.56
C ARG A 357 16.90 8.26 -18.87
N CYS A 358 15.90 9.12 -18.65
CA CYS A 358 14.56 8.68 -18.24
C CYS A 358 13.60 8.79 -19.43
N GLY A 359 13.34 7.67 -20.10
CA GLY A 359 12.60 7.65 -21.36
C GLY A 359 11.49 6.61 -21.40
N GLY A 360 10.29 7.03 -21.79
CA GLY A 360 9.19 6.13 -22.10
C GLY A 360 9.24 5.68 -23.56
N GLN A 361 9.11 4.38 -23.81
CA GLN A 361 9.10 3.84 -25.16
C GLN A 361 7.74 4.05 -25.83
N ILE A 362 7.76 4.26 -27.16
CA ILE A 362 6.55 4.24 -27.97
C ILE A 362 6.30 2.80 -28.43
N TRP A 363 5.11 2.27 -28.15
CA TRP A 363 4.72 0.90 -28.46
C TRP A 363 3.82 0.83 -29.69
N GLU A 364 4.38 1.15 -30.85
CA GLU A 364 3.66 1.28 -32.12
C GLU A 364 2.91 0.00 -32.55
N GLU A 365 3.49 -1.16 -32.26
CA GLU A 365 2.96 -2.48 -32.60
C GLU A 365 1.78 -2.95 -31.73
N HIS A 366 1.57 -2.27 -30.61
CA HIS A 366 0.60 -2.59 -29.59
C HIS A 366 -0.44 -1.47 -29.48
N TYR A 367 -0.29 -0.60 -28.49
CA TYR A 367 -1.13 0.56 -28.21
C TYR A 367 -0.78 1.82 -29.04
N GLY A 368 0.11 1.70 -30.03
CA GLY A 368 0.61 2.77 -30.88
C GLY A 368 -0.43 3.71 -31.48
N VAL A 369 -1.60 3.18 -31.85
CA VAL A 369 -2.69 3.98 -32.42
C VAL A 369 -3.24 4.97 -31.38
N LEU A 370 -3.23 4.62 -30.09
CA LEU A 370 -3.64 5.53 -29.03
C LEU A 370 -2.65 6.67 -28.83
N PHE A 371 -1.35 6.45 -29.07
CA PHE A 371 -0.37 7.53 -29.02
C PHE A 371 -0.71 8.66 -30.01
N ALA A 372 -1.36 8.35 -31.13
CA ALA A 372 -1.85 9.37 -32.06
C ALA A 372 -2.81 10.38 -31.40
N SER A 373 -3.63 9.91 -30.44
CA SER A 373 -4.60 10.75 -29.74
C SER A 373 -3.97 11.66 -28.68
N ILE A 374 -2.76 11.35 -28.20
CA ILE A 374 -2.14 12.06 -27.05
C ILE A 374 -0.89 12.87 -27.45
N LEU A 375 -0.18 12.45 -28.50
CA LEU A 375 1.15 12.96 -28.84
C LEU A 375 1.18 14.46 -29.17
N HIS A 376 0.08 15.01 -29.69
CA HIS A 376 -0.05 16.43 -29.98
C HIS A 376 0.02 17.30 -28.71
N GLN A 377 -0.34 16.76 -27.54
CA GLN A 377 -0.40 17.49 -26.27
C GLN A 377 0.54 16.95 -25.16
N ILE A 378 1.26 15.85 -25.41
CA ILE A 378 2.10 15.18 -24.40
C ILE A 378 3.13 16.10 -23.70
N HIS A 379 3.63 17.11 -24.40
CA HIS A 379 4.61 18.09 -23.89
C HIS A 379 4.04 19.09 -22.87
N ARG A 380 2.70 19.14 -22.74
CA ARG A 380 1.99 20.06 -21.84
C ARG A 380 0.92 19.36 -21.00
N GLN A 381 0.83 18.04 -21.08
CA GLN A 381 -0.17 17.27 -20.34
C GLN A 381 0.09 17.34 -18.84
N LYS A 382 -0.96 17.16 -18.05
CA LYS A 382 -0.90 17.10 -16.58
C LYS A 382 -1.31 15.71 -16.08
N PRO A 383 -0.79 15.25 -14.92
CA PRO A 383 0.16 15.94 -14.02
C PRO A 383 1.61 15.94 -14.53
N VAL A 384 2.01 14.99 -15.38
CA VAL A 384 3.38 14.88 -15.88
C VAL A 384 3.47 15.09 -17.38
N SER A 385 4.30 16.04 -17.79
CA SER A 385 4.63 16.30 -19.19
C SER A 385 5.87 15.52 -19.64
N PHE A 386 5.91 15.19 -20.93
CA PHE A 386 7.06 14.50 -21.53
C PHE A 386 7.77 15.38 -22.56
N GLN A 387 9.09 15.46 -22.44
CA GLN A 387 9.96 16.08 -23.43
C GLN A 387 9.94 15.26 -24.74
N CYS A 388 9.72 15.93 -25.86
CA CYS A 388 9.64 15.29 -27.17
C CYS A 388 9.92 16.28 -28.30
N SER A 389 10.75 15.88 -29.27
CA SER A 389 11.08 16.73 -30.41
C SER A 389 9.88 16.91 -31.38
N PRO A 390 9.59 18.11 -31.88
CA PRO A 390 8.60 18.32 -32.94
C PRO A 390 8.85 17.45 -34.18
N LYS A 391 10.14 17.24 -34.54
CA LYS A 391 10.53 16.41 -35.69
C LYS A 391 10.16 14.94 -35.50
N GLU A 392 10.35 14.40 -34.29
CA GLU A 392 9.99 13.02 -33.96
C GLU A 392 8.47 12.82 -33.99
N ARG A 393 7.70 13.78 -33.48
CA ARG A 393 6.23 13.76 -33.54
C ARG A 393 5.71 13.74 -34.97
N ILE A 394 6.22 14.62 -35.82
CA ILE A 394 5.87 14.66 -37.25
C ILE A 394 6.20 13.32 -37.91
N ASN A 395 7.41 12.79 -37.68
CA ASN A 395 7.81 11.49 -38.23
C ASN A 395 6.86 10.36 -37.78
N PHE A 396 6.45 10.35 -36.52
CA PHE A 396 5.47 9.39 -36.02
C PHE A 396 4.17 9.43 -36.84
N PHE A 397 3.58 10.60 -37.04
CA PHE A 397 2.31 10.74 -37.78
C PHE A 397 2.41 10.38 -39.27
N TYR A 398 3.51 10.71 -39.96
CA TYR A 398 3.62 10.48 -41.41
C TYR A 398 4.24 9.13 -41.79
N ARG A 399 5.07 8.54 -40.93
CA ARG A 399 5.83 7.31 -41.25
C ARG A 399 5.41 6.11 -40.40
N THR A 400 5.31 6.30 -39.08
CA THR A 400 5.11 5.20 -38.12
C THR A 400 3.64 4.83 -38.04
N LEU A 401 2.77 5.78 -37.69
CA LEU A 401 1.34 5.56 -37.51
C LEU A 401 0.66 4.93 -38.74
N PRO A 402 0.84 5.43 -39.99
CA PRO A 402 0.14 4.87 -41.16
C PRO A 402 0.53 3.41 -41.45
N PHE A 403 1.78 3.05 -41.15
CA PHE A 403 2.24 1.67 -41.29
C PHE A 403 1.57 0.77 -40.24
N TRP A 404 1.54 1.19 -38.98
CA TRP A 404 1.01 0.37 -37.89
C TRP A 404 -0.52 0.33 -37.78
N LEU A 405 -1.25 1.24 -38.43
CA LEU A 405 -2.72 1.18 -38.55
C LEU A 405 -3.24 -0.15 -39.15
N LYS A 406 -2.42 -0.88 -39.90
CA LYS A 406 -2.80 -2.18 -40.48
C LYS A 406 -2.21 -3.39 -39.74
N HIS A 407 -1.30 -3.15 -38.79
CA HIS A 407 -0.44 -4.21 -38.24
C HIS A 407 -0.43 -4.27 -36.71
N SER A 408 -0.92 -3.23 -36.02
CA SER A 408 -0.94 -3.20 -34.56
C SER A 408 -1.94 -4.19 -33.95
N LEU A 409 -1.69 -4.57 -32.70
CA LEU A 409 -2.57 -5.45 -31.92
C LEU A 409 -4.00 -4.87 -31.84
N LEU A 410 -4.13 -3.58 -31.50
CA LEU A 410 -5.42 -2.91 -31.38
C LEU A 410 -6.25 -3.04 -32.68
N MET A 411 -5.62 -2.86 -33.84
CA MET A 411 -6.32 -2.92 -35.14
C MET A 411 -6.61 -4.36 -35.58
N LYS A 412 -5.74 -5.32 -35.26
CA LYS A 412 -5.97 -6.74 -35.53
C LYS A 412 -7.13 -7.30 -34.70
N VAL A 413 -7.23 -6.91 -33.44
CA VAL A 413 -8.38 -7.24 -32.57
C VAL A 413 -9.64 -6.57 -33.08
N ASN A 414 -9.54 -5.29 -33.47
CA ASN A 414 -10.67 -4.46 -33.93
C ASN A 414 -10.69 -4.31 -35.45
N ASN A 415 -10.84 -5.44 -36.15
CA ASN A 415 -10.78 -5.52 -37.62
C ASN A 415 -11.97 -4.87 -38.37
N THR A 416 -12.96 -4.33 -37.66
CA THR A 416 -14.13 -3.63 -38.24
C THR A 416 -14.38 -2.32 -37.50
N ILE A 417 -14.96 -1.34 -38.21
CA ILE A 417 -15.28 -0.02 -37.63
C ILE A 417 -16.21 -0.15 -36.40
N PRO A 418 -17.31 -0.93 -36.42
CA PRO A 418 -18.17 -1.05 -35.24
C PRO A 418 -17.45 -1.63 -34.02
N ARG A 419 -16.57 -2.62 -34.21
CA ARG A 419 -15.80 -3.21 -33.12
C ARG A 419 -14.79 -2.21 -32.55
N PHE A 420 -14.11 -1.47 -33.42
CA PHE A 420 -13.21 -0.41 -33.02
C PHE A 420 -13.95 0.68 -32.20
N MET A 421 -15.10 1.15 -32.69
CA MET A 421 -15.91 2.15 -31.99
C MET A 421 -16.39 1.64 -30.61
N LEU A 422 -16.78 0.38 -30.52
CA LEU A 422 -17.17 -0.26 -29.26
C LEU A 422 -15.99 -0.32 -28.27
N THR A 423 -14.80 -0.73 -28.71
CA THR A 423 -13.58 -0.74 -27.87
C THR A 423 -13.22 0.65 -27.40
N MET A 424 -13.32 1.67 -28.26
CA MET A 424 -13.07 3.06 -27.89
C MET A 424 -14.11 3.59 -26.90
N ALA A 425 -15.38 3.24 -27.06
CA ALA A 425 -16.44 3.61 -26.11
C ALA A 425 -16.22 2.94 -24.74
N ARG A 426 -15.91 1.64 -24.70
CA ARG A 426 -15.57 0.91 -23.46
C ARG A 426 -14.39 1.55 -22.74
N SER A 427 -13.29 1.78 -23.47
CA SER A 427 -12.03 2.27 -22.89
C SER A 427 -12.07 3.74 -22.51
N SER A 428 -12.93 4.55 -23.11
CA SER A 428 -13.13 5.95 -22.71
C SER A 428 -14.07 6.09 -21.51
N GLU A 429 -15.04 5.19 -21.38
CA GLU A 429 -15.92 5.15 -20.23
C GLU A 429 -15.27 4.50 -19.02
N ASN A 430 -14.59 3.35 -19.16
CA ASN A 430 -13.99 2.59 -18.05
C ASN A 430 -14.93 2.52 -16.83
N VAL A 431 -16.09 1.87 -17.02
CA VAL A 431 -17.16 1.78 -16.01
C VAL A 431 -17.33 0.35 -15.50
N ALA A 432 -17.42 -0.62 -16.41
CA ALA A 432 -17.77 -2.01 -16.08
C ALA A 432 -16.56 -2.94 -16.01
N GLY A 433 -15.50 -2.64 -16.76
CA GLY A 433 -14.30 -3.46 -16.86
C GLY A 433 -13.27 -2.85 -17.82
N PHE A 434 -12.12 -3.48 -17.94
CA PHE A 434 -11.05 -3.15 -18.88
C PHE A 434 -10.18 -4.38 -19.13
N ASN A 435 -9.60 -4.47 -20.33
CA ASN A 435 -8.68 -5.53 -20.72
C ASN A 435 -7.28 -4.94 -20.89
N ASN A 436 -6.34 -5.26 -20.00
CA ASN A 436 -4.96 -4.75 -20.05
C ASN A 436 -4.14 -5.36 -21.19
N ASN A 437 -4.44 -6.61 -21.57
CA ASN A 437 -3.72 -7.33 -22.63
C ASN A 437 -3.86 -6.71 -24.03
N THR A 438 -4.76 -5.74 -24.20
CA THR A 438 -4.82 -4.96 -25.43
C THR A 438 -3.53 -4.15 -25.67
N ALA A 439 -2.77 -3.84 -24.61
CA ALA A 439 -1.40 -3.34 -24.69
C ALA A 439 -0.46 -4.48 -25.11
N ALA A 440 -0.09 -5.39 -24.22
CA ALA A 440 0.64 -6.61 -24.55
C ALA A 440 0.45 -7.66 -23.45
N ILE A 441 1.01 -8.86 -23.66
CA ILE A 441 1.17 -9.84 -22.58
C ILE A 441 2.55 -9.60 -21.95
N ALA A 442 2.56 -9.32 -20.64
CA ALA A 442 3.72 -9.13 -19.78
C ALA A 442 3.47 -9.87 -18.44
N HIS A 443 3.83 -9.30 -17.28
CA HIS A 443 3.50 -9.87 -15.97
C HIS A 443 4.04 -11.29 -15.74
N PHE A 444 5.37 -11.41 -15.67
CA PHE A 444 6.06 -12.66 -15.34
C PHE A 444 7.36 -12.40 -14.59
N THR A 445 7.88 -13.45 -13.95
CA THR A 445 9.21 -13.43 -13.32
C THR A 445 10.28 -13.87 -14.31
N VAL A 446 11.34 -13.09 -14.46
CA VAL A 446 12.48 -13.44 -15.32
C VAL A 446 13.30 -14.52 -14.62
N ASN A 447 13.53 -15.66 -15.30
CA ASN A 447 14.41 -16.71 -14.78
C ASN A 447 15.89 -16.32 -14.95
N PHE A 448 16.35 -15.43 -14.07
CA PHE A 448 17.74 -14.97 -14.06
C PHE A 448 18.72 -16.07 -13.69
N GLU A 449 18.37 -16.97 -12.76
CA GLU A 449 19.20 -18.11 -12.37
C GLU A 449 19.66 -18.91 -13.60
N ARG A 450 18.72 -19.28 -14.48
CA ARG A 450 19.01 -19.95 -15.75
C ARG A 450 19.96 -19.17 -16.66
N MET A 451 19.77 -17.85 -16.81
CA MET A 451 20.66 -17.01 -17.61
C MET A 451 22.07 -16.94 -17.01
N LEU A 452 22.17 -16.83 -15.69
CA LEU A 452 23.44 -16.71 -14.99
C LEU A 452 24.24 -18.02 -14.99
N GLU A 453 23.57 -19.17 -14.89
CA GLU A 453 24.21 -20.49 -14.85
C GLU A 453 24.62 -21.03 -16.22
N LEU A 454 23.84 -20.73 -17.26
CA LEU A 454 24.06 -21.29 -18.60
C LEU A 454 24.69 -20.28 -19.58
N GLY A 455 24.41 -18.99 -19.38
CA GLY A 455 24.58 -17.97 -20.42
C GLY A 455 23.73 -18.27 -21.67
N THR A 456 23.77 -17.36 -22.65
CA THR A 456 23.11 -17.62 -23.95
C THR A 456 23.68 -18.86 -24.62
N THR A 457 24.98 -19.13 -24.46
CA THR A 457 25.65 -20.30 -25.05
C THR A 457 25.05 -21.61 -24.55
N GLY A 458 24.82 -21.75 -23.25
CA GLY A 458 24.23 -22.96 -22.68
C GLY A 458 22.77 -23.14 -23.09
N ILE A 459 21.97 -22.06 -23.05
CA ILE A 459 20.57 -22.09 -23.48
C ILE A 459 20.46 -22.47 -24.98
N ILE A 460 21.33 -21.94 -25.84
CA ILE A 460 21.36 -22.31 -27.27
C ILE A 460 21.66 -23.81 -27.44
N ARG A 461 22.58 -24.38 -26.66
CA ARG A 461 22.87 -25.83 -26.74
C ARG A 461 21.66 -26.67 -26.33
N GLU A 462 20.94 -26.28 -25.28
CA GLU A 462 19.71 -26.96 -24.87
C GLU A 462 18.64 -26.92 -25.96
N ILE A 463 18.43 -25.73 -26.58
CA ILE A 463 17.50 -25.57 -27.70
C ILE A 463 17.90 -26.47 -28.88
N GLN A 464 19.18 -26.51 -29.22
CA GLN A 464 19.69 -27.36 -30.30
C GLN A 464 19.54 -28.86 -29.98
N SER A 465 19.66 -29.27 -28.72
CA SER A 465 19.39 -30.66 -28.31
C SER A 465 17.91 -30.99 -28.47
N ALA A 466 17.03 -30.14 -27.94
CA ALA A 466 15.57 -30.31 -28.06
C ALA A 466 15.12 -30.36 -29.53
N GLN A 467 15.72 -29.54 -30.40
CA GLN A 467 15.47 -29.55 -31.84
C GLN A 467 15.88 -30.88 -32.50
N LYS A 468 16.99 -31.49 -32.07
CA LYS A 468 17.44 -32.81 -32.59
C LYS A 468 16.55 -33.96 -32.11
N GLU A 469 16.10 -33.90 -30.86
CA GLU A 469 15.24 -34.92 -30.26
C GLU A 469 13.81 -34.89 -30.84
N LYS A 470 13.32 -33.70 -31.22
CA LYS A 470 11.96 -33.49 -31.75
C LYS A 470 11.97 -32.70 -33.07
N PRO A 471 12.54 -33.24 -34.17
CA PRO A 471 12.77 -32.48 -35.41
C PRO A 471 11.47 -32.05 -36.14
N GLY A 472 10.34 -32.71 -35.87
CA GLY A 472 9.03 -32.35 -36.42
C GLY A 472 8.29 -31.24 -35.68
N ASN A 473 8.70 -30.89 -34.45
CA ASN A 473 8.04 -29.87 -33.65
C ASN A 473 8.70 -28.50 -33.81
N ALA A 474 7.90 -27.51 -34.23
CA ALA A 474 8.12 -26.09 -33.97
C ALA A 474 9.52 -25.53 -34.28
N ARG A 475 10.10 -25.97 -35.41
CA ARG A 475 11.40 -25.48 -35.93
C ARG A 475 11.52 -23.96 -35.87
N ASP A 476 10.46 -23.23 -36.24
CA ASP A 476 10.44 -21.77 -36.26
C ASP A 476 10.64 -21.15 -34.87
N PHE A 477 10.09 -21.77 -33.82
CA PHE A 477 10.26 -21.29 -32.45
C PHE A 477 11.71 -21.40 -32.00
N TYR A 478 12.32 -22.57 -32.15
CA TYR A 478 13.71 -22.80 -31.75
C TYR A 478 14.68 -21.90 -32.53
N GLU A 479 14.48 -21.75 -33.84
CA GLU A 479 15.29 -20.85 -34.67
C GLU A 479 15.14 -19.40 -34.23
N GLY A 480 13.91 -18.94 -33.97
CA GLY A 480 13.65 -17.61 -33.40
C GLY A 480 14.35 -17.39 -32.06
N ALA A 481 14.25 -18.35 -31.12
CA ALA A 481 14.89 -18.23 -29.81
C ALA A 481 16.42 -18.09 -29.92
N ILE A 482 17.07 -18.90 -30.78
CA ILE A 482 18.52 -18.81 -31.03
C ILE A 482 18.90 -17.43 -31.60
N ILE A 483 18.16 -16.92 -32.59
CA ILE A 483 18.41 -15.59 -33.19
C ILE A 483 18.31 -14.48 -32.13
N ALA A 484 17.32 -14.58 -31.23
CA ALA A 484 17.12 -13.60 -30.18
C ALA A 484 18.26 -13.61 -29.15
N LEU A 485 18.70 -14.79 -28.71
CA LEU A 485 19.84 -14.98 -27.81
C LEU A 485 21.14 -14.45 -28.43
N GLN A 486 21.39 -14.70 -29.71
CA GLN A 486 22.54 -14.13 -30.43
C GLN A 486 22.43 -12.61 -30.61
N GLY A 487 21.21 -12.08 -30.71
CA GLY A 487 20.96 -10.65 -30.68
C GLY A 487 21.37 -10.01 -29.36
N LEU A 488 21.12 -10.68 -28.24
CA LEU A 488 21.54 -10.28 -26.91
C LEU A 488 23.08 -10.32 -26.75
N GLU A 489 23.75 -11.36 -27.27
CA GLU A 489 25.23 -11.42 -27.30
C GLU A 489 25.82 -10.22 -28.07
N ALA A 490 25.25 -9.91 -29.25
CA ALA A 490 25.70 -8.78 -30.06
C ALA A 490 25.47 -7.44 -29.36
N PHE A 491 24.43 -7.32 -28.53
CA PHE A 491 24.18 -6.12 -27.74
C PHE A 491 25.31 -5.87 -26.74
N ALA A 492 25.67 -6.89 -25.96
CA ALA A 492 26.74 -6.80 -24.96
C ALA A 492 28.11 -6.50 -25.61
N ALA A 493 28.40 -7.13 -26.75
CA ALA A 493 29.65 -6.89 -27.49
C ALA A 493 29.83 -5.42 -27.90
N ARG A 494 28.74 -4.72 -28.26
CA ARG A 494 28.79 -3.29 -28.60
C ARG A 494 29.13 -2.40 -27.41
N TYR A 495 28.70 -2.77 -26.20
CA TYR A 495 29.10 -2.07 -24.97
C TYR A 495 30.55 -2.34 -24.63
N ALA A 496 31.02 -3.58 -24.79
CA ALA A 496 32.43 -3.90 -24.60
C ALA A 496 33.35 -3.07 -25.51
N GLU A 497 32.97 -2.90 -26.78
CA GLU A 497 33.70 -2.04 -27.73
C GLU A 497 33.67 -0.57 -27.30
N SER A 498 32.49 -0.04 -26.97
CA SER A 498 32.33 1.35 -26.53
C SER A 498 33.13 1.66 -25.25
N LEU A 499 33.11 0.74 -24.26
CA LEU A 499 33.90 0.84 -23.04
C LEU A 499 35.40 0.79 -23.31
N SER A 500 35.85 -0.05 -24.24
CA SER A 500 37.26 -0.12 -24.64
C SER A 500 37.72 1.20 -25.26
N ASN A 501 36.87 1.83 -26.08
CA ASN A 501 37.16 3.14 -26.67
C ASN A 501 37.21 4.26 -25.62
N LEU A 502 36.28 4.25 -24.66
CA LEU A 502 36.28 5.21 -23.54
C LEU A 502 37.50 5.03 -22.64
N HIS A 503 37.89 3.78 -22.33
CA HIS A 503 39.09 3.47 -21.55
C HIS A 503 40.35 4.11 -22.14
N LEU A 504 40.52 4.07 -23.47
CA LEU A 504 41.68 4.67 -24.16
C LEU A 504 41.73 6.21 -24.05
N GLN A 505 40.59 6.84 -23.79
CA GLN A 505 40.45 8.30 -23.70
C GLN A 505 40.36 8.82 -22.26
N GLU A 506 40.14 7.93 -21.28
CA GLU A 506 39.93 8.30 -19.88
C GLU A 506 41.25 8.75 -19.22
N ALA A 507 41.23 9.91 -18.58
CA ALA A 507 42.39 10.49 -17.92
C ALA A 507 42.55 10.00 -16.47
N ASP A 508 41.43 9.78 -15.77
CA ASP A 508 41.44 9.31 -14.36
C ASP A 508 41.85 7.83 -14.29
N PRO A 509 42.97 7.49 -13.60
CA PRO A 509 43.43 6.11 -13.49
C PRO A 509 42.42 5.14 -12.88
N GLU A 510 41.65 5.58 -11.89
CA GLU A 510 40.65 4.72 -11.22
C GLU A 510 39.48 4.45 -12.18
N ARG A 511 38.94 5.50 -12.81
CA ARG A 511 37.89 5.33 -13.81
C ARG A 511 38.36 4.51 -15.02
N ARG A 512 39.61 4.67 -15.44
CA ARG A 512 40.20 3.88 -16.54
C ARG A 512 40.19 2.39 -16.21
N LYS A 513 40.55 2.01 -14.98
CA LYS A 513 40.50 0.62 -14.49
C LYS A 513 39.07 0.08 -14.41
N GLU A 514 38.11 0.90 -13.96
CA GLU A 514 36.68 0.54 -13.98
C GLU A 514 36.20 0.23 -15.40
N LEU A 515 36.49 1.10 -16.37
CA LEU A 515 36.09 0.94 -17.77
C LEU A 515 36.69 -0.33 -18.40
N GLU A 516 37.95 -0.63 -18.09
CA GLU A 516 38.60 -1.87 -18.54
C GLU A 516 37.91 -3.12 -17.97
N GLY A 517 37.67 -3.11 -16.66
CA GLY A 517 36.97 -4.19 -15.97
C GLY A 517 35.57 -4.41 -16.53
N MET A 518 34.81 -3.33 -16.72
CA MET A 518 33.47 -3.38 -17.32
C MET A 518 33.53 -3.89 -18.77
N ALA A 519 34.53 -3.50 -19.57
CA ALA A 519 34.69 -4.01 -20.93
C ALA A 519 34.92 -5.53 -20.92
N ALA A 520 35.77 -6.03 -20.01
CA ALA A 520 36.00 -7.46 -19.84
C ALA A 520 34.72 -8.21 -19.42
N ILE A 521 33.94 -7.65 -18.50
CA ILE A 521 32.64 -8.18 -18.08
C ILE A 521 31.69 -8.28 -19.29
N CYS A 522 31.51 -7.20 -20.06
CA CYS A 522 30.61 -7.19 -21.22
C CYS A 522 31.05 -8.11 -22.38
N ARG A 523 32.32 -8.49 -22.46
CA ARG A 523 32.78 -9.53 -23.41
C ARG A 523 32.40 -10.94 -22.96
N HIS A 524 32.22 -11.14 -21.65
CA HIS A 524 31.92 -12.43 -21.05
C HIS A 524 30.41 -12.67 -20.92
N VAL A 525 29.71 -11.77 -20.23
CA VAL A 525 28.25 -11.86 -20.02
C VAL A 525 27.46 -11.02 -21.03
N PRO A 526 26.28 -11.48 -21.46
CA PRO A 526 25.53 -12.67 -21.02
C PRO A 526 25.87 -13.94 -21.82
N LYS A 527 26.92 -13.92 -22.64
CA LYS A 527 27.26 -15.03 -23.54
C LYS A 527 27.58 -16.33 -22.79
N TYR A 528 28.34 -16.20 -21.73
CA TYR A 528 28.79 -17.29 -20.87
C TYR A 528 28.23 -17.16 -19.46
N PRO A 529 28.26 -18.24 -18.66
CA PRO A 529 27.84 -18.21 -17.26
C PRO A 529 28.58 -17.13 -16.46
N ALA A 530 27.87 -16.43 -15.58
CA ALA A 530 28.47 -15.39 -14.73
C ALA A 530 29.46 -16.00 -13.73
N ARG A 531 30.58 -15.32 -13.50
CA ARG A 531 31.66 -15.79 -12.61
C ARG A 531 31.88 -14.92 -11.39
N THR A 532 31.27 -13.74 -11.36
CA THR A 532 31.34 -12.77 -10.25
C THR A 532 29.97 -12.14 -10.03
N TYR A 533 29.78 -11.50 -8.88
CA TYR A 533 28.58 -10.74 -8.55
C TYR A 533 28.34 -9.58 -9.53
N HIS A 534 29.42 -8.91 -9.96
CA HIS A 534 29.34 -7.84 -10.95
C HIS A 534 28.94 -8.37 -12.34
N GLU A 535 29.52 -9.51 -12.76
CA GLU A 535 29.09 -10.19 -13.99
C GLU A 535 27.62 -10.61 -13.92
N ALA A 536 27.14 -11.08 -12.77
CA ALA A 536 25.75 -11.46 -12.59
C ALA A 536 24.81 -10.26 -12.82
N LEU A 537 25.03 -9.15 -12.11
CA LEU A 537 24.22 -7.93 -12.27
C LEU A 537 24.27 -7.37 -13.70
N GLN A 538 25.44 -7.39 -14.35
CA GLN A 538 25.58 -6.90 -15.71
C GLN A 538 24.88 -7.80 -16.75
N SER A 539 24.92 -9.13 -16.55
CA SER A 539 24.18 -10.10 -17.37
C SER A 539 22.67 -9.87 -17.26
N MET A 540 22.19 -9.73 -16.03
CA MET A 540 20.78 -9.46 -15.72
C MET A 540 20.31 -8.16 -16.36
N LEU A 541 21.11 -7.09 -16.28
CA LEU A 541 20.76 -5.79 -16.86
C LEU A 541 20.60 -5.87 -18.38
N PHE A 542 21.52 -6.53 -19.09
CA PHE A 542 21.39 -6.71 -20.53
C PHE A 542 20.15 -7.51 -20.91
N LEU A 543 19.87 -8.59 -20.18
CA LEU A 543 18.69 -9.41 -20.39
C LEU A 543 17.40 -8.60 -20.17
N GLN A 544 17.32 -7.87 -19.06
CA GLN A 544 16.15 -7.06 -18.70
C GLN A 544 15.86 -6.02 -19.80
N ILE A 545 16.88 -5.29 -20.27
CA ILE A 545 16.72 -4.31 -21.37
C ILE A 545 16.21 -4.98 -22.65
N ALA A 546 16.74 -6.15 -22.99
CA ALA A 546 16.35 -6.86 -24.20
C ALA A 546 14.91 -7.37 -24.13
N ILE A 547 14.47 -7.90 -22.99
CA ILE A 547 13.09 -8.34 -22.75
C ILE A 547 12.13 -7.14 -22.80
N CYS A 548 12.46 -6.04 -22.11
CA CYS A 548 11.69 -4.78 -22.16
C CYS A 548 11.72 -4.08 -23.54
N THR A 549 12.53 -4.58 -24.48
CA THR A 549 12.52 -4.15 -25.90
C THR A 549 11.70 -5.10 -26.77
N GLU A 550 11.68 -6.39 -26.43
CA GLU A 550 10.91 -7.44 -27.10
C GLU A 550 9.40 -7.22 -26.96
N SER A 551 8.94 -6.99 -25.72
CA SER A 551 7.54 -6.80 -25.31
C SER A 551 7.41 -5.68 -24.28
N TYR A 552 6.17 -5.26 -24.02
CA TYR A 552 5.81 -4.17 -23.12
C TYR A 552 6.42 -4.32 -21.72
N GLU A 553 7.07 -3.27 -21.22
CA GLU A 553 7.97 -3.27 -20.06
C GLU A 553 7.29 -3.29 -18.68
N ASN A 554 5.96 -3.45 -18.63
CA ASN A 554 5.19 -3.45 -17.39
C ASN A 554 5.31 -4.79 -16.64
N ALA A 555 5.62 -4.73 -15.34
CA ALA A 555 5.64 -5.85 -14.39
C ALA A 555 6.53 -7.04 -14.79
N ILE A 556 7.59 -6.79 -15.58
CA ILE A 556 8.63 -7.79 -15.88
C ILE A 556 9.56 -7.87 -14.65
N SER A 557 9.26 -8.82 -13.78
CA SER A 557 9.70 -8.82 -12.38
C SER A 557 10.96 -9.66 -12.16
N HIS A 558 11.75 -9.30 -11.15
CA HIS A 558 13.08 -9.85 -10.90
C HIS A 558 13.08 -11.16 -10.12
N GLY A 559 11.93 -11.56 -9.57
CA GLY A 559 11.85 -12.74 -8.74
C GLY A 559 12.52 -12.54 -7.38
N ARG A 560 13.05 -13.63 -6.82
CA ARG A 560 13.77 -13.63 -5.53
C ARG A 560 15.22 -13.22 -5.70
N LEU A 561 15.42 -11.92 -5.93
CA LEU A 561 16.71 -11.36 -6.33
C LEU A 561 17.81 -11.61 -5.29
N ASP A 562 17.47 -11.62 -4.01
CA ASP A 562 18.40 -11.96 -2.93
C ASP A 562 18.93 -13.39 -3.07
N GLN A 563 18.07 -14.36 -3.38
CA GLN A 563 18.45 -15.76 -3.56
C GLN A 563 19.24 -15.97 -4.86
N VAL A 564 18.84 -15.33 -5.96
CA VAL A 564 19.53 -15.42 -7.27
C VAL A 564 20.97 -14.92 -7.17
N LEU A 565 21.21 -13.84 -6.43
CA LEU A 565 22.52 -13.20 -6.34
C LEU A 565 23.40 -13.76 -5.21
N TYR A 566 22.81 -14.36 -4.17
CA TYR A 566 23.54 -14.79 -2.97
C TYR A 566 24.73 -15.74 -3.27
N PRO A 567 24.63 -16.74 -4.16
CA PRO A 567 25.77 -17.60 -4.48
C PRO A 567 26.99 -16.83 -5.02
N TYR A 568 26.75 -15.81 -5.84
CA TYR A 568 27.79 -14.96 -6.42
C TYR A 568 28.40 -14.03 -5.38
N TYR A 569 27.56 -13.40 -4.56
CA TYR A 569 28.00 -12.53 -3.47
C TYR A 569 28.85 -13.30 -2.45
N LYS A 570 28.35 -14.46 -1.99
CA LYS A 570 29.02 -15.27 -0.98
C LYS A 570 30.41 -15.68 -1.43
N ARG A 571 30.54 -16.22 -2.64
CA ARG A 571 31.83 -16.62 -3.22
C ARG A 571 32.78 -15.44 -3.33
N ASP A 572 32.32 -14.30 -3.86
CA ASP A 572 33.18 -13.16 -4.11
C ASP A 572 33.62 -12.49 -2.79
N LYS A 573 32.77 -12.51 -1.75
CA LYS A 573 33.13 -12.09 -0.39
C LYS A 573 34.17 -13.01 0.25
N GLU A 574 33.98 -14.33 0.16
CA GLU A 574 34.92 -15.32 0.71
C GLU A 574 36.28 -15.31 0.01
N THR A 575 36.30 -14.99 -1.29
CA THR A 575 37.54 -14.88 -2.10
C THR A 575 38.17 -13.49 -2.06
N GLY A 576 37.56 -12.52 -1.38
CA GLY A 576 38.07 -11.15 -1.25
C GLY A 576 37.97 -10.30 -2.52
N ILE A 577 37.20 -10.73 -3.53
CA ILE A 577 36.95 -9.97 -4.76
C ILE A 577 36.13 -8.72 -4.44
N LEU A 578 35.17 -8.83 -3.52
CA LEU A 578 34.30 -7.72 -3.10
C LEU A 578 33.95 -7.81 -1.61
N ASP A 579 33.59 -6.69 -1.02
CA ASP A 579 33.08 -6.58 0.35
C ASP A 579 31.59 -6.19 0.36
N TYR A 580 30.97 -6.15 1.55
CA TYR A 580 29.56 -5.83 1.71
C TYR A 580 29.19 -4.46 1.10
N ASP A 581 30.01 -3.44 1.32
CA ASP A 581 29.71 -2.08 0.87
C ASP A 581 29.79 -1.94 -0.65
N LYS A 582 30.77 -2.59 -1.30
CA LYS A 582 30.85 -2.67 -2.76
C LYS A 582 29.72 -3.49 -3.37
N ALA A 583 29.32 -4.59 -2.73
CA ALA A 583 28.14 -5.36 -3.17
C ALA A 583 26.89 -4.48 -3.13
N LYS A 584 26.67 -3.78 -2.00
CA LYS A 584 25.53 -2.89 -1.79
C LYS A 584 25.54 -1.73 -2.78
N GLU A 585 26.70 -1.14 -3.09
CA GLU A 585 26.84 -0.12 -4.13
C GLU A 585 26.39 -0.66 -5.50
N LEU A 586 26.92 -1.80 -5.94
CA LEU A 586 26.56 -2.40 -7.24
C LEU A 586 25.08 -2.73 -7.33
N LEU A 587 24.50 -3.29 -6.26
CA LEU A 587 23.07 -3.62 -6.21
C LEU A 587 22.20 -2.36 -6.23
N ALA A 588 22.57 -1.31 -5.48
CA ALA A 588 21.87 -0.03 -5.51
C ALA A 588 21.90 0.59 -6.91
N LEU A 589 23.04 0.54 -7.60
CA LEU A 589 23.17 1.02 -8.98
C LEU A 589 22.32 0.19 -9.95
N TYR A 590 22.25 -1.13 -9.78
CA TYR A 590 21.38 -2.00 -10.58
C TYR A 590 19.91 -1.61 -10.42
N ILE A 591 19.43 -1.44 -9.18
CA ILE A 591 18.04 -1.08 -8.89
C ILE A 591 17.72 0.32 -9.44
N LEU A 592 18.57 1.31 -9.18
CA LEU A 592 18.40 2.66 -9.71
C LEU A 592 18.41 2.69 -11.25
N LYS A 593 19.10 1.76 -11.91
CA LYS A 593 19.12 1.67 -13.37
C LYS A 593 17.72 1.41 -13.95
N MET A 594 16.84 0.76 -13.19
CA MET A 594 15.46 0.50 -13.61
C MET A 594 14.64 1.80 -13.68
N ASP A 595 14.98 2.83 -12.90
CA ASP A 595 14.30 4.15 -12.90
C ASP A 595 14.52 4.95 -14.21
N GLU A 596 15.41 4.47 -15.09
CA GLU A 596 15.60 5.00 -16.45
C GLU A 596 14.47 4.61 -17.41
N ALA A 597 13.75 3.52 -17.12
CA ALA A 597 12.57 3.09 -17.85
C ALA A 597 11.29 3.60 -17.17
N ILE A 598 10.39 4.21 -17.95
CA ILE A 598 9.13 4.76 -17.42
C ILE A 598 7.96 4.38 -18.31
N LEU A 599 6.80 4.13 -17.69
CA LEU A 599 5.55 3.96 -18.42
C LEU A 599 4.99 5.32 -18.86
N VAL A 600 4.48 5.36 -20.09
CA VAL A 600 3.81 6.55 -20.62
C VAL A 600 2.30 6.44 -20.39
N ASN A 601 1.77 7.36 -19.60
CA ASN A 601 0.32 7.54 -19.44
C ASN A 601 -0.22 8.70 -20.29
N ASP A 602 -1.54 8.70 -20.51
CA ASP A 602 -2.26 9.68 -21.32
C ASP A 602 -2.81 10.87 -20.53
N GLY A 603 -2.37 11.06 -19.27
CA GLY A 603 -2.64 12.23 -18.43
C GLY A 603 -4.08 12.78 -18.50
N ASP A 604 -4.20 14.07 -18.80
CA ASP A 604 -5.46 14.80 -18.86
C ASP A 604 -6.11 14.87 -20.26
N THR A 605 -5.76 13.93 -21.16
CA THR A 605 -6.26 13.87 -22.54
C THR A 605 -7.79 13.75 -22.67
N TYR A 606 -8.27 14.04 -23.89
CA TYR A 606 -9.69 13.99 -24.25
C TYR A 606 -10.33 12.62 -23.99
N LEU A 607 -9.69 11.56 -24.48
CA LEU A 607 -10.27 10.22 -24.48
C LEU A 607 -10.00 9.45 -23.18
N ARG A 608 -8.94 9.82 -22.42
CA ARG A 608 -8.54 9.18 -21.14
C ARG A 608 -8.53 7.64 -21.17
N ILE A 609 -8.05 7.09 -22.27
CA ILE A 609 -8.07 5.65 -22.56
C ILE A 609 -7.05 4.89 -21.71
N GLY A 610 -5.95 5.54 -21.32
CA GLY A 610 -4.84 5.00 -20.54
C GLY A 610 -4.80 5.45 -19.07
N ARG A 611 -5.76 6.28 -18.61
CA ARG A 611 -5.74 6.88 -17.26
C ARG A 611 -6.03 5.86 -16.13
N LEU A 612 -6.12 4.58 -16.47
CA LEU A 612 -6.30 3.50 -15.50
C LEU A 612 -5.10 3.36 -14.57
N PHE A 613 -3.92 3.83 -14.98
CA PHE A 613 -2.70 3.81 -14.18
C PHE A 613 -2.11 5.22 -14.10
N GLU A 614 -2.35 5.93 -12.98
CA GLU A 614 -1.71 7.22 -12.70
C GLU A 614 -0.31 7.03 -12.10
N THR A 615 0.53 6.29 -12.83
CA THR A 615 1.93 6.02 -12.50
C THR A 615 2.80 6.11 -13.75
N MET A 616 4.09 6.36 -13.56
CA MET A 616 5.10 6.09 -14.58
C MET A 616 6.06 4.97 -14.16
N SER A 617 5.84 4.34 -13.01
CA SER A 617 6.60 3.17 -12.59
C SER A 617 6.28 2.02 -13.53
N THR A 618 7.30 1.26 -13.91
CA THR A 618 7.14 -0.02 -14.62
C THR A 618 6.73 -1.17 -13.70
N ASP A 619 6.68 -0.93 -12.38
CA ASP A 619 6.24 -1.88 -11.35
C ASP A 619 6.97 -3.22 -11.40
N GLN A 620 8.29 -3.19 -11.60
CA GLN A 620 9.10 -4.41 -11.69
C GLN A 620 9.38 -4.94 -10.29
N ALA A 621 8.66 -5.98 -9.86
CA ALA A 621 8.77 -6.48 -8.49
C ALA A 621 10.14 -7.11 -8.21
N VAL A 622 10.67 -6.86 -7.01
CA VAL A 622 11.93 -7.42 -6.49
C VAL A 622 11.63 -8.06 -5.13
N THR A 623 11.62 -9.39 -5.08
CA THR A 623 11.27 -10.15 -3.88
C THR A 623 12.51 -10.52 -3.06
N ALA A 624 12.40 -10.41 -1.73
CA ALA A 624 13.44 -10.80 -0.78
C ALA A 624 12.85 -11.47 0.47
N GLY A 625 13.70 -12.18 1.24
CA GLY A 625 13.30 -12.87 2.48
C GLY A 625 12.36 -14.06 2.22
N GLY A 626 11.70 -14.56 3.26
CA GLY A 626 10.80 -15.73 3.19
C GLY A 626 11.51 -17.08 3.34
N LEU A 627 10.80 -18.16 3.06
CA LEU A 627 11.35 -19.52 3.10
C LEU A 627 12.18 -19.86 1.86
N GLY A 628 13.28 -20.58 2.03
CA GLY A 628 14.07 -21.18 0.95
C GLY A 628 13.38 -22.41 0.37
N ARG A 629 13.91 -22.94 -0.75
CA ARG A 629 13.46 -24.21 -1.35
C ARG A 629 13.52 -25.38 -0.34
N ASP A 630 14.46 -25.32 0.60
CA ASP A 630 14.63 -26.30 1.68
C ASP A 630 13.61 -26.14 2.84
N GLY A 631 12.82 -25.06 2.86
CA GLY A 631 11.84 -24.78 3.91
C GLY A 631 12.43 -24.12 5.16
N LYS A 632 13.68 -23.64 5.11
CA LYS A 632 14.27 -22.82 6.17
C LYS A 632 14.17 -21.34 5.83
N ASP A 633 14.41 -20.47 6.81
CA ASP A 633 14.53 -19.05 6.54
C ASP A 633 15.64 -18.77 5.51
N ALA A 634 15.34 -17.91 4.53
CA ALA A 634 16.25 -17.58 3.44
C ALA A 634 16.86 -16.17 3.56
N THR A 635 16.68 -15.50 4.70
CA THR A 635 17.25 -14.16 4.93
C THR A 635 18.77 -14.23 4.88
N ASN A 636 19.39 -13.35 4.10
CA ASN A 636 20.84 -13.29 3.95
C ASN A 636 21.34 -11.84 3.77
N ASP A 637 22.66 -11.65 3.63
CA ASP A 637 23.27 -10.32 3.48
C ASP A 637 22.66 -9.50 2.32
N VAL A 638 22.31 -10.13 1.20
CA VAL A 638 21.69 -9.46 0.04
C VAL A 638 20.26 -9.04 0.36
N THR A 639 19.53 -9.80 1.18
CA THR A 639 18.22 -9.39 1.72
C THR A 639 18.35 -8.06 2.46
N TYR A 640 19.33 -7.92 3.36
CA TYR A 640 19.54 -6.66 4.10
C TYR A 640 20.00 -5.50 3.19
N MET A 641 20.80 -5.77 2.15
CA MET A 641 21.16 -4.75 1.16
C MET A 641 19.92 -4.22 0.42
N LEU A 642 18.98 -5.09 0.06
CA LEU A 642 17.72 -4.69 -0.59
C LEU A 642 16.85 -3.85 0.36
N LEU A 643 16.81 -4.18 1.66
CA LEU A 643 16.13 -3.35 2.66
C LEU A 643 16.76 -1.97 2.80
N ASP A 644 18.09 -1.87 2.79
CA ASP A 644 18.79 -0.59 2.77
C ASP A 644 18.42 0.23 1.52
N ILE A 645 18.36 -0.42 0.35
CA ILE A 645 18.03 0.23 -0.93
C ILE A 645 16.60 0.78 -0.93
N CYS A 646 15.66 0.22 -0.16
CA CYS A 646 14.32 0.81 0.01
C CYS A 646 14.37 2.27 0.50
N GLU A 647 15.37 2.65 1.30
CA GLU A 647 15.54 4.03 1.78
C GLU A 647 16.05 4.99 0.69
N LEU A 648 16.59 4.49 -0.41
CA LEU A 648 16.83 5.30 -1.62
C LEU A 648 15.52 5.65 -2.34
N GLN A 649 14.43 4.94 -2.03
CA GLN A 649 13.11 5.10 -2.65
C GLN A 649 13.16 4.97 -4.19
N PRO A 650 13.59 3.80 -4.71
CA PRO A 650 13.55 3.54 -6.15
C PRO A 650 12.12 3.66 -6.69
N TYR A 651 11.99 4.13 -7.92
CA TYR A 651 10.70 4.46 -8.52
C TYR A 651 10.11 3.32 -9.36
N ALA A 652 10.93 2.67 -10.18
CA ALA A 652 10.51 1.66 -11.15
C ALA A 652 10.36 0.25 -10.56
N CYS A 653 11.15 -0.07 -9.53
CA CYS A 653 11.09 -1.35 -8.84
C CYS A 653 10.08 -1.31 -7.69
N ASN A 654 9.20 -2.31 -7.64
CA ASN A 654 8.37 -2.55 -6.46
C ASN A 654 9.11 -3.51 -5.52
N MET A 655 9.70 -2.96 -4.46
CA MET A 655 10.42 -3.76 -3.47
C MET A 655 9.42 -4.57 -2.64
N THR A 656 9.66 -5.88 -2.50
CA THR A 656 8.77 -6.81 -1.79
C THR A 656 9.55 -7.72 -0.83
N ALA A 657 8.92 -8.04 0.30
CA ALA A 657 9.50 -8.78 1.41
C ALA A 657 8.54 -9.88 1.86
N ARG A 658 9.02 -11.12 1.81
CA ARG A 658 8.31 -12.30 2.31
C ARG A 658 8.62 -12.51 3.79
N ILE A 659 7.60 -12.87 4.56
CA ILE A 659 7.65 -13.11 6.00
C ILE A 659 6.97 -14.44 6.30
N HIS A 660 7.58 -15.22 7.19
CA HIS A 660 7.02 -16.44 7.75
C HIS A 660 7.15 -16.44 9.28
N LYS A 661 6.48 -17.35 9.97
CA LYS A 661 6.48 -17.48 11.44
C LYS A 661 7.89 -17.59 12.05
N GLY A 662 8.83 -18.18 11.32
CA GLY A 662 10.23 -18.34 11.74
C GLY A 662 11.17 -17.21 11.30
N SER A 663 10.64 -16.12 10.71
CA SER A 663 11.48 -15.01 10.23
C SER A 663 12.27 -14.37 11.38
N PRO A 664 13.58 -14.08 11.19
CA PRO A 664 14.42 -13.50 12.23
C PRO A 664 13.87 -12.17 12.76
N SER A 665 14.01 -11.92 14.07
CA SER A 665 13.58 -10.65 14.66
C SER A 665 14.29 -9.46 14.04
N GLN A 666 15.59 -9.56 13.81
CA GLN A 666 16.41 -8.50 13.18
C GLN A 666 15.90 -8.13 11.78
N TYR A 667 15.38 -9.09 11.01
CA TYR A 667 14.80 -8.83 9.69
C TYR A 667 13.49 -8.05 9.79
N LEU A 668 12.60 -8.45 10.71
CA LEU A 668 11.34 -7.75 10.97
C LEU A 668 11.54 -6.35 11.55
N ASP A 669 12.52 -6.19 12.45
CA ASP A 669 12.89 -4.90 13.01
C ASP A 669 13.47 -3.98 11.93
N ARG A 670 14.31 -4.51 11.03
CA ARG A 670 14.80 -3.72 9.89
C ARG A 670 13.68 -3.30 8.95
N LEU A 671 12.72 -4.18 8.65
CA LEU A 671 11.54 -3.83 7.84
C LEU A 671 10.74 -2.68 8.47
N ALA A 672 10.48 -2.76 9.78
CA ALA A 672 9.79 -1.70 10.52
C ALA A 672 10.59 -0.39 10.49
N GLU A 673 11.91 -0.45 10.68
CA GLU A 673 12.77 0.73 10.67
C GLU A 673 12.78 1.45 9.30
N VAL A 674 12.83 0.71 8.19
CA VAL A 674 12.75 1.28 6.83
C VAL A 674 11.46 2.10 6.65
N TYR A 675 10.33 1.59 7.10
CA TYR A 675 9.04 2.30 7.08
C TYR A 675 9.06 3.55 7.97
N ILE A 676 9.57 3.42 9.18
CA ILE A 676 9.70 4.51 10.15
C ILE A 676 10.66 5.61 9.66
N ASN A 677 11.64 5.26 8.83
CA ASN A 677 12.55 6.19 8.13
C ASN A 677 11.88 6.92 6.95
N GLY A 678 10.62 6.59 6.64
CA GLY A 678 9.80 7.26 5.63
C GLY A 678 9.83 6.63 4.25
N ALA A 679 10.40 5.42 4.09
CA ALA A 679 10.28 4.69 2.85
C ALA A 679 8.90 3.98 2.78
N PRO A 680 8.12 4.15 1.69
CA PRO A 680 6.79 3.54 1.56
C PRO A 680 6.84 2.05 1.11
N MET A 681 7.96 1.36 1.33
CA MET A 681 8.27 0.03 0.79
C MET A 681 9.26 -0.68 1.75
N PRO A 682 9.43 -2.01 1.71
CA PRO A 682 8.87 -2.98 0.75
C PRO A 682 7.45 -3.44 1.10
N ALA A 683 6.64 -3.84 0.12
CA ALA A 683 5.39 -4.55 0.43
C ALA A 683 5.68 -5.88 1.14
N LEU A 684 4.83 -6.22 2.11
CA LEU A 684 5.01 -7.36 2.99
C LEU A 684 4.02 -8.48 2.62
N TYR A 685 4.50 -9.73 2.60
CA TYR A 685 3.73 -10.91 2.18
C TYR A 685 3.87 -12.05 3.20
N ASN A 686 2.75 -12.69 3.51
CA ASN A 686 2.67 -13.78 4.47
C ASN A 686 2.85 -15.15 3.78
N ASP A 687 4.00 -15.79 3.97
CA ASP A 687 4.33 -17.09 3.39
C ASP A 687 3.31 -18.15 3.80
N GLU A 688 2.82 -18.18 5.04
CA GLU A 688 1.83 -19.18 5.48
C GLU A 688 0.57 -19.15 4.60
N ILE A 689 0.02 -17.96 4.37
CA ILE A 689 -1.21 -17.79 3.59
C ILE A 689 -0.93 -17.96 2.09
N TYR A 690 0.14 -17.36 1.56
CA TYR A 690 0.48 -17.48 0.15
C TYR A 690 0.79 -18.93 -0.24
N LEU A 691 1.59 -19.67 0.54
CA LEU A 691 1.94 -21.05 0.22
C LEU A 691 0.74 -21.98 0.30
N GLU A 692 -0.14 -21.81 1.28
CA GLU A 692 -1.37 -22.58 1.38
C GLU A 692 -2.30 -22.30 0.19
N THR A 693 -2.45 -21.03 -0.19
CA THR A 693 -3.18 -20.61 -1.38
C THR A 693 -2.60 -21.25 -2.64
N LEU A 694 -1.30 -21.09 -2.88
CA LEU A 694 -0.62 -21.60 -4.06
C LEU A 694 -0.70 -23.13 -4.16
N LYS A 695 -0.52 -23.85 -3.05
CA LYS A 695 -0.67 -25.32 -3.00
C LYS A 695 -2.08 -25.75 -3.36
N LYS A 696 -3.10 -25.00 -2.93
CA LYS A 696 -4.50 -25.32 -3.23
C LYS A 696 -4.86 -25.10 -4.69
N HIS A 697 -4.41 -24.00 -5.28
CA HIS A 697 -4.77 -23.61 -6.65
C HIS A 697 -3.84 -24.20 -7.73
N TYR A 698 -2.63 -24.61 -7.35
CA TYR A 698 -1.65 -25.26 -8.23
C TYR A 698 -1.11 -26.58 -7.62
N PRO A 699 -1.98 -27.58 -7.38
CA PRO A 699 -1.64 -28.78 -6.59
C PRO A 699 -0.58 -29.68 -7.22
N SER A 700 -0.30 -29.54 -8.52
CA SER A 700 0.75 -30.28 -9.22
C SER A 700 2.14 -29.67 -9.05
N THR A 701 2.27 -28.51 -8.42
CA THR A 701 3.55 -27.82 -8.27
C THR A 701 4.38 -28.47 -7.16
N PRO A 702 5.66 -28.81 -7.40
CA PRO A 702 6.54 -29.30 -6.35
C PRO A 702 6.59 -28.33 -5.15
N PRO A 703 6.54 -28.82 -3.89
CA PRO A 703 6.55 -27.95 -2.71
C PRO A 703 7.76 -27.02 -2.61
N GLU A 704 8.91 -27.43 -3.14
CA GLU A 704 10.14 -26.63 -3.23
C GLU A 704 10.01 -25.46 -4.20
N ASP A 705 9.30 -25.64 -5.32
CA ASP A 705 9.02 -24.58 -6.30
C ASP A 705 8.00 -23.60 -5.73
N ALA A 706 6.92 -24.11 -5.13
CA ALA A 706 5.92 -23.27 -4.47
C ALA A 706 6.57 -22.42 -3.36
N ARG A 707 7.51 -22.98 -2.58
CA ARG A 707 8.32 -22.22 -1.60
C ARG A 707 9.21 -21.16 -2.24
N ASN A 708 9.60 -21.33 -3.50
CA ASN A 708 10.37 -20.35 -4.26
C ASN A 708 9.52 -19.26 -4.93
N TYR A 709 8.21 -19.16 -4.62
CA TYR A 709 7.37 -18.17 -5.26
C TYR A 709 7.92 -16.75 -5.13
N ALA A 710 7.66 -15.93 -6.15
CA ALA A 710 8.01 -14.52 -6.16
C ALA A 710 6.80 -13.67 -6.55
N ILE A 711 6.89 -12.37 -6.27
CA ILE A 711 5.84 -11.42 -6.64
C ILE A 711 6.10 -10.88 -8.05
N ILE A 712 5.02 -10.70 -8.79
CA ILE A 712 4.95 -10.01 -10.08
C ILE A 712 4.20 -8.70 -9.86
N GLY A 713 4.69 -7.59 -10.41
CA GLY A 713 3.96 -6.33 -10.40
C GLY A 713 3.67 -5.83 -8.99
N CYS A 714 2.38 -5.85 -8.64
CA CYS A 714 1.87 -5.30 -7.40
C CYS A 714 1.92 -6.32 -6.26
N VAL A 715 1.23 -7.45 -6.39
CA VAL A 715 1.02 -8.44 -5.31
C VAL A 715 0.86 -9.89 -5.80
N GLU A 716 0.96 -10.10 -7.10
CA GLU A 716 0.56 -11.36 -7.71
C GLU A 716 1.67 -12.40 -7.57
N PRO A 717 1.37 -13.61 -7.07
CA PRO A 717 2.39 -14.62 -6.90
C PRO A 717 2.64 -15.40 -8.20
N ASN A 718 3.92 -15.67 -8.47
CA ASN A 718 4.33 -16.68 -9.44
C ASN A 718 4.79 -17.94 -8.68
N VAL A 719 4.10 -19.07 -8.85
CA VAL A 719 4.35 -20.29 -8.05
C VAL A 719 5.63 -21.04 -8.41
N SER A 720 6.24 -20.75 -9.56
CA SER A 720 7.44 -21.41 -10.05
C SER A 720 8.16 -20.52 -11.07
N ASP A 721 9.44 -20.78 -11.31
CA ASP A 721 10.24 -20.12 -12.36
C ASP A 721 9.73 -20.48 -13.77
N ASP A 722 8.92 -21.53 -13.90
CA ASP A 722 8.28 -21.96 -15.16
C ASP A 722 6.75 -21.74 -15.16
N HIS A 723 6.28 -20.76 -14.39
CA HIS A 723 4.89 -20.30 -14.38
C HIS A 723 4.73 -18.98 -15.14
N PHE A 724 3.78 -18.94 -16.07
CA PHE A 724 3.43 -17.75 -16.84
C PHE A 724 2.00 -17.27 -16.50
N GLY A 725 1.92 -16.39 -15.51
CA GLY A 725 0.66 -16.03 -14.84
C GLY A 725 -0.20 -14.96 -15.52
N ASN A 726 0.37 -14.09 -16.38
CA ASN A 726 -0.35 -12.97 -17.03
C ASN A 726 -1.30 -12.27 -16.04
N THR A 727 -0.71 -11.78 -14.95
CA THR A 727 -1.39 -11.66 -13.67
C THR A 727 -2.35 -10.47 -13.58
N ASP A 728 -2.22 -9.44 -14.41
CA ASP A 728 -3.13 -8.29 -14.44
C ASP A 728 -3.76 -8.12 -15.82
N CYS A 729 -4.58 -9.08 -16.26
CA CYS A 729 -4.98 -9.12 -17.65
C CYS A 729 -6.36 -8.50 -17.95
N ALA A 730 -7.25 -8.42 -16.96
CA ALA A 730 -8.52 -7.72 -17.05
C ALA A 730 -9.12 -7.44 -15.67
N ASN A 731 -9.88 -6.35 -15.54
CA ASN A 731 -10.58 -6.01 -14.30
C ASN A 731 -12.11 -5.98 -14.48
N VAL A 732 -12.83 -6.18 -13.37
CA VAL A 732 -14.29 -6.26 -13.31
C VAL A 732 -14.82 -5.39 -12.17
N ASN A 733 -15.74 -4.47 -12.48
CA ASN A 733 -16.48 -3.71 -11.48
C ASN A 733 -17.64 -4.56 -10.95
N VAL A 734 -17.55 -5.03 -9.70
CA VAL A 734 -18.59 -5.91 -9.12
C VAL A 734 -19.82 -5.14 -8.62
N ALA A 735 -19.71 -3.81 -8.42
CA ALA A 735 -20.79 -3.00 -7.85
C ALA A 735 -21.96 -2.80 -8.82
N LEU A 736 -21.70 -2.74 -10.14
CA LEU A 736 -22.75 -2.49 -11.13
C LEU A 736 -23.66 -3.71 -11.35
N PRO A 737 -23.15 -4.94 -11.51
CA PRO A 737 -24.01 -6.13 -11.54
C PRO A 737 -24.85 -6.30 -10.27
N PHE A 738 -24.31 -5.92 -9.11
CA PHE A 738 -25.06 -5.90 -7.85
C PHE A 738 -26.22 -4.90 -7.90
N LEU A 739 -25.99 -3.66 -8.35
CA LEU A 739 -27.05 -2.67 -8.51
C LEU A 739 -28.11 -3.13 -9.53
N GLN A 740 -27.70 -3.76 -10.63
CA GLN A 740 -28.64 -4.31 -11.60
C GLN A 740 -29.52 -5.39 -10.98
N ALA A 741 -28.93 -6.30 -10.19
CA ALA A 741 -29.65 -7.34 -9.48
C ALA A 741 -30.66 -6.78 -8.47
N LEU A 742 -30.27 -5.72 -7.74
CA LEU A 742 -31.12 -5.02 -6.77
C LEU A 742 -32.31 -4.34 -7.45
N LYS A 743 -32.11 -3.75 -8.63
CA LYS A 743 -33.14 -3.00 -9.37
C LYS A 743 -33.94 -3.86 -10.34
N GLY A 744 -33.53 -5.10 -10.59
CA GLY A 744 -34.11 -5.96 -11.63
C GLY A 744 -33.80 -5.47 -13.05
N GLU A 745 -32.64 -4.84 -13.23
CA GLU A 745 -32.11 -4.39 -14.52
C GLU A 745 -31.36 -5.54 -15.22
N GLU A 746 -31.47 -5.61 -16.54
CA GLU A 746 -30.92 -6.72 -17.32
C GLU A 746 -30.04 -6.28 -18.50
N GLU A 747 -29.85 -4.97 -18.71
CA GLU A 747 -29.07 -4.47 -19.84
C GLU A 747 -27.60 -4.90 -19.81
N ASP A 748 -27.02 -5.15 -20.99
CA ASP A 748 -25.62 -5.54 -21.10
C ASP A 748 -24.69 -4.34 -20.82
N LEU A 749 -23.92 -4.43 -19.73
CA LEU A 749 -22.98 -3.40 -19.31
C LEU A 749 -21.72 -3.32 -20.21
N TRP A 750 -21.44 -4.36 -20.99
CA TRP A 750 -20.24 -4.48 -21.83
C TRP A 750 -20.54 -4.31 -23.33
N ASN A 751 -21.57 -4.97 -23.85
CA ASN A 751 -21.96 -4.95 -25.27
C ASN A 751 -23.04 -3.90 -25.55
N ILE A 752 -22.66 -2.64 -25.39
CA ILE A 752 -23.57 -1.49 -25.56
C ILE A 752 -23.95 -1.23 -27.03
N GLY A 753 -25.21 -0.84 -27.26
CA GLY A 753 -25.74 -0.50 -28.59
C GLY A 753 -25.11 0.76 -29.19
N PHE A 754 -25.18 0.90 -30.52
CA PHE A 754 -24.55 2.00 -31.27
C PHE A 754 -25.02 3.41 -30.83
N THR A 755 -26.32 3.55 -30.53
CA THR A 755 -26.89 4.80 -30.01
C THR A 755 -26.28 5.21 -28.68
N ASP A 756 -26.06 4.23 -27.79
CA ASP A 756 -25.44 4.45 -26.49
C ASP A 756 -23.94 4.72 -26.65
N GLN A 757 -23.24 4.08 -27.59
CA GLN A 757 -21.85 4.40 -27.92
C GLN A 757 -21.68 5.87 -28.35
N LEU A 758 -22.57 6.36 -29.23
CA LEU A 758 -22.57 7.77 -29.68
C LEU A 758 -22.87 8.74 -28.52
N GLU A 759 -23.83 8.42 -27.67
CA GLU A 759 -24.16 9.22 -26.48
C GLU A 759 -22.96 9.36 -25.54
N LYS A 760 -22.20 8.28 -25.34
CA LYS A 760 -21.02 8.26 -24.47
C LYS A 760 -19.88 9.10 -25.03
N MET A 761 -19.56 8.93 -26.31
CA MET A 761 -18.54 9.74 -26.98
C MET A 761 -18.90 11.23 -27.03
N THR A 762 -20.16 11.56 -27.30
CA THR A 762 -20.63 12.96 -27.28
C THR A 762 -20.60 13.56 -25.88
N THR A 763 -20.94 12.78 -24.84
CA THR A 763 -20.80 13.23 -23.45
C THR A 763 -19.37 13.62 -23.14
N LYS A 764 -18.40 12.77 -23.51
CA LYS A 764 -16.97 13.09 -23.33
C LYS A 764 -16.57 14.36 -24.06
N PHE A 765 -17.06 14.56 -25.29
CA PHE A 765 -16.83 15.78 -26.06
C PHE A 765 -17.20 17.04 -25.28
N PHE A 766 -18.41 17.05 -24.71
CA PHE A 766 -18.86 18.17 -23.88
C PHE A 766 -18.09 18.27 -22.55
N GLU A 767 -17.87 17.15 -21.84
CA GLU A 767 -17.10 17.15 -20.58
C GLU A 767 -15.70 17.74 -20.75
N TYR A 768 -15.01 17.44 -21.86
CA TYR A 768 -13.66 17.93 -22.11
C TYR A 768 -13.62 19.37 -22.62
N ASN A 769 -14.43 19.72 -23.62
CA ASN A 769 -14.43 21.06 -24.18
C ASN A 769 -15.04 22.10 -23.24
N CYS A 770 -15.95 21.68 -22.35
CA CYS A 770 -16.55 22.51 -21.32
C CYS A 770 -15.90 22.33 -19.93
N ARG A 771 -14.72 21.70 -19.85
CA ARG A 771 -13.98 21.49 -18.59
C ARG A 771 -13.41 22.77 -17.98
N ARG A 772 -13.38 23.86 -18.74
CA ARG A 772 -12.91 25.17 -18.26
C ARG A 772 -13.91 25.70 -17.23
N ASP A 773 -13.39 26.15 -16.10
CA ASP A 773 -14.19 26.60 -14.97
C ASP A 773 -14.73 28.03 -15.17
N ASN A 774 -15.43 28.25 -16.29
CA ASN A 774 -16.10 29.49 -16.62
C ASN A 774 -17.63 29.29 -16.65
N PRO A 775 -18.42 30.35 -16.38
CA PRO A 775 -19.88 30.24 -16.26
C PRO A 775 -20.59 29.70 -17.52
N PHE A 776 -20.09 30.03 -18.71
CA PHE A 776 -20.69 29.59 -19.98
C PHE A 776 -20.48 28.09 -20.21
N SER A 777 -19.26 27.60 -20.00
CA SER A 777 -18.94 26.17 -20.07
C SER A 777 -19.74 25.35 -19.07
N ARG A 778 -19.91 25.83 -17.82
CA ARG A 778 -20.81 25.19 -16.85
C ARG A 778 -22.25 25.15 -17.35
N TYR A 779 -22.77 26.27 -17.83
CA TYR A 779 -24.15 26.35 -18.35
C TYR A 779 -24.40 25.35 -19.49
N VAL A 780 -23.51 25.28 -20.48
CA VAL A 780 -23.61 24.36 -21.62
C VAL A 780 -23.56 22.91 -21.14
N LEU A 781 -22.60 22.57 -20.26
CA LEU A 781 -22.46 21.23 -19.71
C LEU A 781 -23.70 20.83 -18.89
N THR A 782 -24.22 21.72 -18.05
CA THR A 782 -25.43 21.51 -17.26
C THR A 782 -26.66 21.26 -18.16
N LYS A 783 -26.86 22.07 -19.20
CA LYS A 783 -27.97 21.87 -20.16
C LYS A 783 -27.84 20.54 -20.90
N PHE A 784 -26.63 20.20 -21.35
CA PHE A 784 -26.36 18.90 -21.98
C PHE A 784 -26.65 17.74 -21.02
N MET A 785 -26.15 17.80 -19.78
CA MET A 785 -26.40 16.78 -18.76
C MET A 785 -27.89 16.64 -18.42
N HIS A 786 -28.65 17.75 -18.37
CA HIS A 786 -30.11 17.68 -18.20
C HIS A 786 -30.80 16.98 -19.39
N ALA A 787 -30.41 17.30 -20.63
CA ALA A 787 -30.95 16.66 -21.82
C ALA A 787 -30.63 15.16 -21.85
N ARG A 788 -29.38 14.81 -21.52
CA ARG A 788 -28.89 13.44 -21.36
C ARG A 788 -29.68 12.67 -20.30
N ASN A 789 -29.87 13.25 -19.12
CA ASN A 789 -30.63 12.64 -18.04
C ASN A 789 -32.10 12.43 -18.44
N ARG A 790 -32.70 13.36 -19.18
CA ARG A 790 -34.06 13.20 -19.73
C ARG A 790 -34.12 12.09 -20.79
N PHE A 791 -33.09 11.97 -21.63
CA PHE A 791 -32.96 10.89 -22.61
C PHE A 791 -32.85 9.51 -21.93
N LYS A 792 -32.02 9.39 -20.89
CA LYS A 792 -31.88 8.15 -20.10
C LYS A 792 -33.15 7.80 -19.31
N LYS A 793 -33.77 8.78 -18.65
CA LYS A 793 -34.99 8.58 -17.84
C LYS A 793 -36.19 8.08 -18.64
N LYS A 794 -36.25 8.38 -19.95
CA LYS A 794 -37.26 7.83 -20.87
C LYS A 794 -37.07 6.35 -21.21
N ARG A 795 -35.89 5.78 -20.95
CA ARG A 795 -35.51 4.40 -21.30
C ARG A 795 -35.34 3.47 -20.09
N THR A 796 -35.34 4.00 -18.87
CA THR A 796 -35.28 3.20 -17.63
C THR A 796 -36.64 2.61 -17.28
N ALA A 797 -36.70 1.27 -17.18
CA ALA A 797 -37.87 0.57 -16.66
C ALA A 797 -38.08 0.85 -15.17
N ALA A 798 -39.30 0.62 -14.66
CA ALA A 798 -39.56 0.67 -13.23
C ALA A 798 -38.74 -0.43 -12.50
N PRO A 799 -38.17 -0.14 -11.32
CA PRO A 799 -37.42 -1.14 -10.56
C PRO A 799 -38.29 -2.36 -10.24
N ARG A 800 -37.70 -3.56 -10.33
CA ARG A 800 -38.28 -4.83 -9.91
C ARG A 800 -37.41 -5.45 -8.81
N PRO A 801 -37.59 -5.02 -7.55
CA PRO A 801 -36.73 -5.44 -6.46
C PRO A 801 -36.76 -6.97 -6.23
N PRO A 802 -35.73 -7.54 -5.59
CA PRO A 802 -35.70 -8.94 -5.20
C PRO A 802 -36.76 -9.25 -4.14
N ALA A 803 -37.29 -10.48 -4.16
CA ALA A 803 -38.30 -10.91 -3.19
C ALA A 803 -37.72 -11.09 -1.78
N ASN A 804 -36.47 -11.56 -1.69
CA ASN A 804 -35.74 -11.81 -0.45
C ASN A 804 -34.22 -11.81 -0.73
N MET A 805 -33.42 -12.00 0.32
CA MET A 805 -31.96 -12.00 0.22
C MET A 805 -31.42 -13.12 -0.69
N GLU A 806 -32.04 -14.29 -0.70
CA GLU A 806 -31.64 -15.40 -1.58
C GLU A 806 -31.85 -15.06 -3.06
N ASP A 807 -32.99 -14.46 -3.40
CA ASP A 807 -33.28 -13.98 -4.75
C ASP A 807 -32.31 -12.88 -5.17
N LEU A 808 -31.95 -11.95 -4.27
CA LEU A 808 -30.92 -10.93 -4.55
C LEU A 808 -29.57 -11.57 -4.87
N LEU A 809 -29.09 -12.51 -4.04
CA LEU A 809 -27.81 -13.19 -4.25
C LEU A 809 -27.80 -14.00 -5.55
N ARG A 810 -28.89 -14.69 -5.86
CA ARG A 810 -29.05 -15.44 -7.12
C ARG A 810 -29.01 -14.50 -8.34
N ARG A 811 -29.76 -13.40 -8.30
CA ARG A 811 -29.74 -12.38 -9.37
C ARG A 811 -28.35 -11.76 -9.51
N PHE A 812 -27.68 -11.45 -8.40
CA PHE A 812 -26.33 -10.87 -8.43
C PHE A 812 -25.33 -11.85 -9.08
N GLN A 813 -25.35 -13.12 -8.70
CA GLN A 813 -24.53 -14.15 -9.35
C GLN A 813 -24.80 -14.20 -10.86
N MET A 814 -26.05 -14.21 -11.30
CA MET A 814 -26.40 -14.24 -12.73
C MET A 814 -25.88 -13.01 -13.48
N ARG A 815 -26.07 -11.81 -12.93
CA ARG A 815 -25.60 -10.57 -13.56
C ARG A 815 -24.07 -10.51 -13.63
N LEU A 816 -23.39 -10.95 -12.57
CA LEU A 816 -21.93 -10.98 -12.54
C LEU A 816 -21.34 -12.02 -13.49
N ASN A 817 -21.98 -13.20 -13.63
CA ASN A 817 -21.60 -14.20 -14.63
C ASN A 817 -21.69 -13.62 -16.05
N HIS A 818 -22.76 -12.90 -16.36
CA HIS A 818 -22.95 -12.27 -17.68
C HIS A 818 -21.86 -11.24 -18.00
N LEU A 819 -21.59 -10.32 -17.06
CA LEU A 819 -20.55 -9.31 -17.25
C LEU A 819 -19.16 -9.95 -17.40
N THR A 820 -18.82 -10.88 -16.50
CA THR A 820 -17.52 -11.58 -16.50
C THR A 820 -17.33 -12.36 -17.79
N SER A 821 -18.33 -13.12 -18.23
CA SER A 821 -18.31 -13.85 -19.50
C SER A 821 -18.06 -12.93 -20.69
N SER A 822 -18.71 -11.75 -20.71
CA SER A 822 -18.58 -10.78 -21.80
C SER A 822 -17.18 -10.13 -21.86
N ILE A 823 -16.62 -9.77 -20.71
CA ILE A 823 -15.25 -9.23 -20.62
C ILE A 823 -14.24 -10.29 -21.06
N LEU A 824 -14.37 -11.51 -20.52
CA LEU A 824 -13.43 -12.59 -20.78
C LEU A 824 -13.53 -13.13 -22.22
N ALA A 825 -14.69 -13.10 -22.86
CA ALA A 825 -14.80 -13.43 -24.28
C ALA A 825 -13.97 -12.47 -25.16
N ASP A 826 -13.94 -11.17 -24.83
CA ASP A 826 -13.11 -10.19 -25.54
C ASP A 826 -11.62 -10.39 -25.21
N HIS A 827 -11.29 -10.67 -23.94
CA HIS A 827 -9.94 -11.06 -23.51
C HIS A 827 -9.41 -12.27 -24.29
N GLN A 828 -10.19 -13.34 -24.41
CA GLN A 828 -9.82 -14.55 -25.15
C GLN A 828 -9.56 -14.26 -26.63
N ASN A 829 -10.32 -13.34 -27.23
CA ASN A 829 -10.08 -12.90 -28.60
C ASN A 829 -8.76 -12.11 -28.71
N ILE A 830 -8.44 -11.24 -27.75
CA ILE A 830 -7.17 -10.52 -27.69
C ILE A 830 -6.00 -11.51 -27.61
N GLU A 831 -6.05 -12.46 -26.67
CA GLU A 831 -5.01 -13.47 -26.52
C GLU A 831 -4.82 -14.31 -27.80
N LYS A 832 -5.91 -14.67 -28.50
CA LYS A 832 -5.83 -15.40 -29.77
C LYS A 832 -5.00 -14.63 -30.80
N VAL A 833 -5.22 -13.32 -30.92
CA VAL A 833 -4.46 -12.46 -31.84
C VAL A 833 -2.99 -12.39 -31.42
N ILE A 834 -2.71 -12.28 -30.11
CA ILE A 834 -1.35 -12.22 -29.56
C ILE A 834 -0.59 -13.50 -29.87
N ARG A 835 -1.20 -14.66 -29.60
CA ARG A 835 -0.65 -15.99 -29.87
C ARG A 835 -0.18 -16.19 -31.32
N GLU A 836 -0.90 -15.58 -32.25
CA GLU A 836 -0.65 -15.72 -33.69
C GLU A 836 0.36 -14.70 -34.23
N ASN A 837 0.45 -13.51 -33.62
CA ASN A 837 1.13 -12.35 -34.22
C ASN A 837 2.25 -11.73 -33.38
N PHE A 838 2.33 -12.02 -32.08
CA PHE A 838 3.19 -11.31 -31.13
C PHE A 838 3.92 -12.29 -30.20
N THR A 839 4.53 -13.32 -30.77
CA THR A 839 5.41 -14.24 -30.03
C THR A 839 6.64 -13.52 -29.45
N THR A 840 7.19 -14.09 -28.38
CA THR A 840 8.31 -13.55 -27.56
C THR A 840 9.40 -14.61 -27.37
N PRO A 841 10.19 -14.92 -28.43
CA PRO A 841 11.15 -16.03 -28.37
C PRO A 841 12.29 -15.83 -27.36
N LEU A 842 12.74 -14.60 -27.08
CA LEU A 842 13.76 -14.36 -26.06
C LEU A 842 13.21 -14.71 -24.68
N SER A 843 12.07 -14.12 -24.32
CA SER A 843 11.41 -14.36 -23.04
C SER A 843 11.09 -15.85 -22.87
N SER A 844 10.54 -16.49 -23.91
CA SER A 844 10.21 -17.92 -23.91
C SER A 844 11.42 -18.85 -23.75
N SER A 845 12.64 -18.43 -24.14
CA SER A 845 13.84 -19.26 -23.99
C SER A 845 14.28 -19.46 -22.52
N LEU A 846 13.75 -18.62 -21.62
CA LEU A 846 14.00 -18.68 -20.18
C LEU A 846 13.10 -19.71 -19.47
N PHE A 847 12.07 -20.22 -20.16
CA PHE A 847 11.10 -21.17 -19.64
C PHE A 847 11.43 -22.57 -20.14
N LYS A 848 11.62 -23.51 -19.22
CA LYS A 848 11.98 -24.89 -19.54
C LYS A 848 10.84 -25.58 -20.28
N GLY A 849 9.59 -25.39 -19.86
CA GLY A 849 8.41 -25.93 -20.54
C GLY A 849 8.30 -25.46 -21.99
N CYS A 850 8.70 -24.22 -22.29
CA CYS A 850 8.73 -23.70 -23.66
C CYS A 850 9.72 -24.45 -24.54
N ILE A 851 10.92 -24.75 -24.02
CA ILE A 851 11.93 -25.54 -24.74
C ILE A 851 11.47 -26.99 -24.90
N GLU A 852 10.91 -27.61 -23.86
CA GLU A 852 10.46 -29.01 -23.91
C GLU A 852 9.27 -29.22 -24.86
N SER A 853 8.35 -28.26 -24.91
CA SER A 853 7.15 -28.32 -25.75
C SER A 853 7.34 -27.73 -27.15
N GLY A 854 8.41 -26.97 -27.38
CA GLY A 854 8.64 -26.22 -28.62
C GLY A 854 7.62 -25.10 -28.83
N ARG A 855 7.03 -24.56 -27.76
CA ARG A 855 5.98 -23.53 -27.86
C ARG A 855 6.39 -22.26 -27.13
N ASP A 856 6.06 -21.13 -27.74
CA ASP A 856 6.19 -19.80 -27.14
C ASP A 856 5.26 -19.64 -25.93
N LEU A 857 5.60 -18.73 -25.01
CA LEU A 857 4.78 -18.37 -23.85
C LEU A 857 3.35 -17.96 -24.24
N CYS A 858 3.22 -17.13 -25.29
CA CYS A 858 1.91 -16.71 -25.80
C CYS A 858 1.09 -17.88 -26.38
N LYS A 859 1.71 -19.03 -26.61
CA LYS A 859 1.10 -20.29 -27.09
C LYS A 859 0.89 -21.33 -25.96
N GLY A 860 1.11 -20.96 -24.70
CA GLY A 860 0.97 -21.87 -23.56
C GLY A 860 2.13 -22.85 -23.43
N GLY A 861 3.35 -22.38 -23.70
CA GLY A 861 4.56 -23.21 -23.62
C GLY A 861 5.06 -23.48 -22.20
N ALA A 862 4.82 -22.57 -21.25
CA ALA A 862 5.22 -22.75 -19.85
C ALA A 862 4.55 -23.98 -19.21
N THR A 863 5.19 -24.60 -18.21
CA THR A 863 4.62 -25.74 -17.46
C THR A 863 3.31 -25.36 -16.77
N ILE A 864 3.26 -24.16 -16.20
CA ILE A 864 2.06 -23.62 -15.55
C ILE A 864 1.65 -22.35 -16.30
N ASN A 865 0.35 -22.22 -16.58
CA ASN A 865 -0.23 -21.03 -17.17
C ASN A 865 -1.46 -20.61 -16.34
N SER A 866 -1.61 -19.32 -16.11
CA SER A 866 -2.85 -18.73 -15.61
C SER A 866 -3.10 -17.36 -16.26
N SER A 867 -4.25 -16.76 -15.94
CA SER A 867 -4.61 -15.38 -16.24
C SER A 867 -5.27 -14.77 -15.00
N GLY A 868 -4.71 -13.69 -14.47
CA GLY A 868 -5.26 -13.03 -13.28
C GLY A 868 -6.29 -11.95 -13.63
N ILE A 869 -7.46 -12.01 -12.99
CA ILE A 869 -8.60 -11.10 -13.19
C ILE A 869 -8.92 -10.38 -11.88
N GLN A 870 -8.96 -9.05 -11.94
CA GLN A 870 -9.07 -8.19 -10.75
C GLN A 870 -10.52 -7.83 -10.50
N ALA A 871 -11.04 -8.07 -9.29
CA ALA A 871 -12.32 -7.53 -8.86
C ALA A 871 -12.17 -6.20 -8.12
N VAL A 872 -12.99 -5.22 -8.48
CA VAL A 872 -13.03 -3.91 -7.84
C VAL A 872 -14.42 -3.66 -7.25
N GLY A 873 -14.48 -3.30 -5.97
CA GLY A 873 -15.72 -3.00 -5.23
C GLY A 873 -16.25 -4.15 -4.36
N ILE A 874 -15.42 -5.13 -4.00
CA ILE A 874 -15.82 -6.26 -3.14
C ILE A 874 -16.33 -5.77 -1.79
N THR A 875 -15.56 -4.95 -1.07
CA THR A 875 -15.97 -4.39 0.23
C THR A 875 -17.28 -3.60 0.10
N ASP A 876 -17.39 -2.75 -0.92
CA ASP A 876 -18.58 -1.91 -1.13
C ASP A 876 -19.86 -2.74 -1.31
N VAL A 877 -19.77 -3.85 -2.05
CA VAL A 877 -20.90 -4.78 -2.26
C VAL A 877 -21.17 -5.58 -0.99
N ALA A 878 -20.14 -6.07 -0.30
CA ALA A 878 -20.30 -6.81 0.94
C ALA A 878 -21.01 -5.98 2.02
N ASP A 879 -20.56 -4.74 2.26
CA ASP A 879 -21.19 -3.82 3.21
C ASP A 879 -22.63 -3.47 2.78
N SER A 880 -22.90 -3.40 1.47
CA SER A 880 -24.25 -3.14 0.95
C SER A 880 -25.19 -4.32 1.16
N LEU A 881 -24.70 -5.55 0.94
CA LEU A 881 -25.45 -6.77 1.19
C LEU A 881 -25.77 -6.92 2.68
N PHE A 882 -24.79 -6.66 3.55
CA PHE A 882 -25.00 -6.70 5.00
C PHE A 882 -26.01 -5.65 5.46
N ALA A 883 -25.89 -4.41 4.97
CA ALA A 883 -26.82 -3.34 5.32
C ALA A 883 -28.26 -3.64 4.87
N ILE A 884 -28.45 -4.21 3.67
CA ILE A 884 -29.77 -4.64 3.21
C ILE A 884 -30.32 -5.76 4.08
N ASP A 885 -29.52 -6.79 4.36
CA ASP A 885 -29.97 -7.93 5.17
C ASP A 885 -30.47 -7.45 6.54
N GLU A 886 -29.66 -6.64 7.23
CA GLU A 886 -30.00 -6.10 8.55
C GLU A 886 -31.20 -5.16 8.51
N VAL A 887 -31.18 -4.12 7.68
CA VAL A 887 -32.17 -3.03 7.74
C VAL A 887 -33.51 -3.44 7.13
N VAL A 888 -33.50 -4.22 6.04
CA VAL A 888 -34.70 -4.57 5.28
C VAL A 888 -35.27 -5.91 5.72
N TYR A 889 -34.44 -6.95 5.83
CA TYR A 889 -34.94 -8.32 5.99
C TYR A 889 -34.99 -8.78 7.46
N GLN A 890 -33.97 -8.46 8.26
CA GLN A 890 -33.91 -8.83 9.68
C GLN A 890 -34.72 -7.87 10.55
N LYS A 891 -34.34 -6.59 10.59
CA LYS A 891 -34.97 -5.58 11.46
C LYS A 891 -36.23 -4.95 10.86
N LYS A 892 -36.42 -5.05 9.54
CA LYS A 892 -37.58 -4.55 8.80
C LYS A 892 -37.88 -3.06 9.08
N LEU A 893 -36.83 -2.24 9.21
CA LEU A 893 -36.95 -0.81 9.48
C LEU A 893 -37.44 -0.03 8.26
N TYR A 894 -37.05 -0.49 7.07
CA TYR A 894 -37.41 0.10 5.78
C TYR A 894 -37.70 -1.00 4.76
N SER A 895 -38.51 -0.71 3.74
CA SER A 895 -38.70 -1.62 2.63
C SER A 895 -37.52 -1.57 1.65
N ILE A 896 -37.37 -2.59 0.81
CA ILE A 896 -36.36 -2.58 -0.26
C ILE A 896 -36.61 -1.43 -1.25
N HIS A 897 -37.87 -1.01 -1.43
CA HIS A 897 -38.23 0.14 -2.25
C HIS A 897 -37.71 1.45 -1.65
N ASP A 898 -37.83 1.64 -0.34
CA ASP A 898 -37.29 2.82 0.36
C ASP A 898 -35.78 2.94 0.17
N VAL A 899 -35.06 1.83 0.27
CA VAL A 899 -33.61 1.79 0.04
C VAL A 899 -33.27 2.13 -1.40
N ILE A 900 -33.99 1.57 -2.38
CA ILE A 900 -33.78 1.85 -3.82
C ILE A 900 -34.06 3.32 -4.14
N ASP A 901 -35.12 3.89 -3.59
CA ASP A 901 -35.46 5.30 -3.79
C ASP A 901 -34.44 6.22 -3.12
N ALA A 902 -33.96 5.86 -1.93
CA ALA A 902 -32.91 6.58 -1.23
C ALA A 902 -31.60 6.62 -2.05
N ILE A 903 -31.12 5.49 -2.58
CA ILE A 903 -29.89 5.48 -3.40
C ILE A 903 -30.10 6.18 -4.75
N ASN A 904 -31.29 6.09 -5.37
CA ASN A 904 -31.58 6.77 -6.63
C ASN A 904 -31.59 8.31 -6.49
N ASN A 905 -31.96 8.81 -5.31
CA ASN A 905 -31.89 10.23 -4.95
C ASN A 905 -30.57 10.60 -4.26
N ASN A 906 -29.56 9.73 -4.28
CA ASN A 906 -28.27 9.96 -3.63
C ASN A 906 -28.40 10.36 -2.13
N PHE A 907 -29.43 9.85 -1.48
CA PHE A 907 -29.84 10.17 -0.11
C PHE A 907 -30.22 11.64 0.15
N GLU A 908 -30.57 12.41 -0.88
CA GLU A 908 -30.97 13.82 -0.73
C GLU A 908 -32.39 13.96 -0.20
N GLY A 909 -32.56 14.63 0.95
CA GLY A 909 -33.86 14.86 1.59
C GLY A 909 -33.96 14.18 2.96
N GLU A 910 -34.80 14.74 3.84
CA GLU A 910 -34.86 14.33 5.25
C GLU A 910 -35.18 12.83 5.44
N TYR A 911 -36.13 12.31 4.67
CA TYR A 911 -36.51 10.90 4.73
C TYR A 911 -35.36 9.97 4.31
N PHE A 912 -34.72 10.25 3.17
CA PHE A 912 -33.63 9.40 2.68
C PHE A 912 -32.37 9.52 3.53
N GLN A 913 -32.15 10.63 4.24
CA GLN A 913 -31.11 10.72 5.26
C GLN A 913 -31.39 9.80 6.45
N LYS A 914 -32.65 9.64 6.90
CA LYS A 914 -33.00 8.67 7.95
C LYS A 914 -32.72 7.23 7.50
N VAL A 915 -33.08 6.89 6.26
CA VAL A 915 -32.72 5.60 5.64
C VAL A 915 -31.20 5.42 5.62
N ARG A 916 -30.46 6.44 5.18
CA ARG A 916 -28.99 6.41 5.15
C ARG A 916 -28.38 6.19 6.53
N SER A 917 -28.89 6.87 7.56
CA SER A 917 -28.42 6.71 8.93
C SER A 917 -28.58 5.27 9.41
N ALA A 918 -29.75 4.66 9.22
CA ALA A 918 -29.96 3.27 9.59
C ALA A 918 -29.04 2.30 8.83
N LEU A 919 -28.76 2.57 7.54
CA LEU A 919 -27.79 1.77 6.77
C LEU A 919 -26.36 1.96 7.28
N LEU A 920 -25.98 3.16 7.72
CA LEU A 920 -24.66 3.46 8.28
C LEU A 920 -24.46 2.88 9.68
N GLU A 921 -25.51 2.74 10.49
CA GLU A 921 -25.49 2.11 11.82
C GLU A 921 -25.16 0.62 11.78
N VAL A 922 -25.39 -0.06 10.66
CA VAL A 922 -24.95 -1.46 10.48
C VAL A 922 -23.42 -1.50 10.51
N PRO A 923 -22.78 -2.42 11.26
CA PRO A 923 -21.33 -2.53 11.26
C PRO A 923 -20.76 -2.70 9.84
N LYS A 924 -19.61 -2.07 9.59
CA LYS A 924 -18.91 -2.12 8.30
C LYS A 924 -17.65 -2.97 8.39
N PHE A 925 -17.20 -3.48 7.26
CA PHE A 925 -15.91 -4.18 7.19
C PHE A 925 -14.78 -3.27 7.71
N GLY A 926 -13.97 -3.80 8.63
CA GLY A 926 -13.01 -3.02 9.42
C GLY A 926 -13.36 -2.92 10.90
N HIS A 927 -14.59 -3.26 11.28
CA HIS A 927 -14.98 -3.39 12.67
C HIS A 927 -14.85 -4.84 13.14
N ASP A 928 -13.85 -5.13 13.97
CA ASP A 928 -13.58 -6.49 14.45
C ASP A 928 -14.59 -7.01 15.48
N GLY A 929 -15.53 -6.18 15.92
CA GLY A 929 -16.71 -6.61 16.67
C GLY A 929 -17.80 -7.27 15.82
N SER A 930 -17.72 -7.18 14.49
CA SER A 930 -18.71 -7.76 13.58
C SER A 930 -18.11 -8.88 12.73
N ARG A 931 -18.25 -10.12 13.21
CA ARG A 931 -17.92 -11.31 12.41
C ARG A 931 -18.71 -11.39 11.10
N GLN A 932 -19.97 -10.95 11.12
CA GLN A 932 -20.84 -10.94 9.94
C GLN A 932 -20.29 -10.06 8.81
N ALA A 933 -19.65 -8.92 9.13
CA ALA A 933 -19.04 -8.07 8.10
C ALA A 933 -17.97 -8.83 7.30
N VAL A 934 -17.13 -9.63 7.97
CA VAL A 934 -16.12 -10.49 7.34
C VAL A 934 -16.78 -11.62 6.53
N GLU A 935 -17.84 -12.23 7.05
CA GLU A 935 -18.59 -13.28 6.36
C GLU A 935 -19.24 -12.77 5.05
N TRP A 936 -19.76 -11.54 5.03
CA TRP A 936 -20.29 -10.92 3.82
C TRP A 936 -19.22 -10.59 2.78
N VAL A 937 -18.00 -10.25 3.22
CA VAL A 937 -16.84 -10.13 2.33
C VAL A 937 -16.52 -11.50 1.71
N ASN A 938 -16.36 -12.55 2.52
CA ASN A 938 -16.13 -13.93 2.05
C ASN A 938 -17.23 -14.40 1.08
N ARG A 939 -18.49 -14.05 1.36
CA ARG A 939 -19.62 -14.38 0.48
C ARG A 939 -19.52 -13.70 -0.88
N THR A 940 -19.10 -12.44 -0.91
CA THR A 940 -18.94 -11.67 -2.15
C THR A 940 -17.73 -12.16 -2.96
N LEU A 941 -16.63 -12.52 -2.28
CA LEU A 941 -15.47 -13.16 -2.89
C LEU A 941 -15.86 -14.49 -3.57
N GLN A 942 -16.63 -15.33 -2.89
CA GLN A 942 -17.15 -16.59 -3.43
C GLN A 942 -18.02 -16.37 -4.69
N ILE A 943 -18.90 -15.37 -4.67
CA ILE A 943 -19.76 -15.03 -5.82
C ILE A 943 -18.91 -14.63 -7.04
N TYR A 944 -17.84 -13.86 -6.82
CA TYR A 944 -16.92 -13.48 -7.89
C TYR A 944 -16.16 -14.69 -8.47
N ILE A 945 -15.66 -15.58 -7.62
CA ILE A 945 -14.98 -16.81 -8.09
C ILE A 945 -15.91 -17.71 -8.88
N ASN A 946 -17.17 -17.84 -8.45
CA ASN A 946 -18.17 -18.59 -9.21
C ASN A 946 -18.38 -17.97 -10.61
N ALA A 947 -18.30 -16.64 -10.74
CA ALA A 947 -18.41 -15.96 -12.01
C ALA A 947 -17.19 -16.24 -12.92
N LEU A 948 -15.97 -16.25 -12.38
CA LEU A 948 -14.78 -16.64 -13.13
C LEU A 948 -14.86 -18.10 -13.59
N ASN A 949 -15.25 -19.01 -12.69
CA ASN A 949 -15.40 -20.44 -12.99
C ASN A 949 -16.52 -20.75 -13.98
N SER A 950 -17.44 -19.80 -14.23
CA SER A 950 -18.48 -19.95 -15.25
C SER A 950 -17.96 -19.78 -16.68
N VAL A 951 -16.72 -19.31 -16.85
CA VAL A 951 -16.08 -19.06 -18.14
C VAL A 951 -15.05 -20.13 -18.46
N ALA A 952 -15.00 -20.58 -19.71
CA ALA A 952 -13.97 -21.51 -20.17
C ALA A 952 -12.55 -20.95 -19.99
N ASN A 953 -11.59 -21.84 -19.70
CA ASN A 953 -10.20 -21.49 -19.45
C ASN A 953 -9.53 -20.65 -20.58
N CYS A 954 -8.42 -20.01 -20.23
CA CYS A 954 -7.64 -19.15 -21.11
C CYS A 954 -7.11 -19.92 -22.36
N PRO A 955 -7.03 -19.29 -23.56
CA PRO A 955 -6.52 -19.90 -24.79
C PRO A 955 -5.10 -20.46 -24.74
N ARG A 956 -4.32 -20.10 -23.71
CA ARG A 956 -3.00 -20.67 -23.40
C ARG A 956 -3.07 -21.99 -22.62
N GLY A 957 -4.26 -22.45 -22.25
CA GLY A 957 -4.48 -23.69 -21.49
C GLY A 957 -4.42 -23.51 -19.97
N GLY A 958 -4.42 -22.26 -19.48
CA GLY A 958 -4.36 -21.91 -18.06
C GLY A 958 -5.72 -21.57 -17.43
N ILE A 959 -5.78 -21.59 -16.10
CA ILE A 959 -6.98 -21.20 -15.33
C ILE A 959 -7.08 -19.68 -15.18
N TYR A 960 -8.30 -19.17 -14.99
CA TYR A 960 -8.49 -17.81 -14.49
C TYR A 960 -8.36 -17.78 -12.97
N THR A 961 -7.69 -16.75 -12.45
CA THR A 961 -7.44 -16.59 -11.01
C THR A 961 -7.93 -15.22 -10.54
N ALA A 962 -8.59 -15.18 -9.39
CA ALA A 962 -9.11 -13.94 -8.80
C ALA A 962 -8.01 -13.16 -8.08
N GLY A 963 -7.90 -11.87 -8.38
CA GLY A 963 -7.08 -10.90 -7.66
C GLY A 963 -7.91 -9.74 -7.12
N TYR A 964 -7.43 -9.14 -6.04
CA TYR A 964 -8.12 -8.01 -5.39
C TYR A 964 -7.14 -6.89 -5.12
N TYR A 965 -6.69 -6.24 -6.19
CA TYR A 965 -5.88 -5.03 -6.12
C TYR A 965 -6.42 -4.02 -7.12
N ALA A 966 -6.88 -2.88 -6.60
CA ALA A 966 -7.65 -1.94 -7.39
C ALA A 966 -6.81 -0.80 -8.01
N LEU A 967 -5.50 -0.76 -7.77
CA LEU A 967 -4.59 0.29 -8.26
C LEU A 967 -5.21 1.69 -8.01
N ASN A 968 -5.50 2.48 -9.04
CA ASN A 968 -6.36 3.66 -8.97
C ASN A 968 -7.70 3.48 -9.71
N VAL A 969 -8.02 2.26 -10.13
CA VAL A 969 -9.27 1.89 -10.82
C VAL A 969 -10.47 2.01 -9.88
N ASN A 970 -10.29 1.82 -8.56
CA ASN A 970 -11.34 2.06 -7.56
C ASN A 970 -11.93 3.48 -7.63
N ASP A 971 -11.10 4.49 -7.91
CA ASP A 971 -11.55 5.86 -8.12
C ASP A 971 -12.24 6.05 -9.47
N VAL A 972 -11.64 5.51 -10.53
CA VAL A 972 -12.18 5.60 -11.90
C VAL A 972 -13.58 4.98 -11.99
N TYR A 973 -13.81 3.88 -11.28
CA TYR A 973 -15.10 3.21 -11.18
C TYR A 973 -16.02 3.91 -10.20
N GLY A 974 -15.56 4.20 -8.98
CA GLY A 974 -16.39 4.80 -7.94
C GLY A 974 -17.02 6.14 -8.35
N LYS A 975 -16.26 7.00 -9.06
CA LYS A 975 -16.78 8.26 -9.63
C LYS A 975 -17.98 8.07 -10.57
N LYS A 976 -18.13 6.89 -11.16
CA LYS A 976 -19.20 6.54 -12.10
C LYS A 976 -20.21 5.56 -11.52
N THR A 977 -19.94 5.01 -10.33
CA THR A 977 -20.87 4.18 -9.57
C THR A 977 -21.85 5.09 -8.82
N PRO A 978 -23.17 4.85 -8.93
CA PRO A 978 -24.17 5.53 -8.12
C PRO A 978 -23.99 5.31 -6.61
N ALA A 979 -24.87 5.90 -5.81
CA ALA A 979 -24.94 5.61 -4.39
C ALA A 979 -25.22 4.11 -4.15
N LEU A 980 -24.70 3.59 -3.03
CA LEU A 980 -24.84 2.18 -2.66
C LEU A 980 -25.60 2.01 -1.33
N PRO A 981 -26.29 0.87 -1.13
CA PRO A 981 -26.96 0.53 0.12
C PRO A 981 -26.04 0.48 1.36
N SER A 982 -24.72 0.42 1.20
CA SER A 982 -23.79 0.61 2.32
C SER A 982 -23.83 2.02 2.96
N GLY A 983 -24.59 2.96 2.38
CA GLY A 983 -24.61 4.38 2.77
C GLY A 983 -23.61 5.24 1.99
N ARG A 984 -22.88 4.63 1.06
CA ARG A 984 -21.89 5.29 0.19
C ARG A 984 -22.60 6.21 -0.79
N LEU A 985 -22.16 7.47 -0.88
CA LEU A 985 -22.70 8.44 -1.82
C LEU A 985 -22.21 8.17 -3.25
N GLY A 986 -23.00 8.54 -4.25
CA GLY A 986 -22.61 8.49 -5.65
C GLY A 986 -21.41 9.39 -5.93
N GLY A 987 -20.50 8.95 -6.79
CA GLY A 987 -19.32 9.73 -7.17
C GLY A 987 -18.12 9.67 -6.20
N VAL A 988 -18.28 9.12 -4.99
CA VAL A 988 -17.15 8.80 -4.09
C VAL A 988 -16.37 7.62 -4.69
N SER A 989 -15.09 7.40 -4.37
CA SER A 989 -14.37 6.22 -4.89
C SER A 989 -14.87 4.92 -4.22
N LEU A 990 -14.60 3.77 -4.84
CA LEU A 990 -14.79 2.46 -4.22
C LEU A 990 -13.66 2.15 -3.23
N ALA A 991 -13.85 1.15 -2.38
CA ALA A 991 -12.82 0.68 -1.46
C ALA A 991 -11.56 0.27 -2.23
N ASN A 992 -10.40 0.53 -1.62
CA ASN A 992 -9.12 0.20 -2.20
C ASN A 992 -8.79 -1.27 -1.88
N SER A 993 -9.29 -2.19 -2.73
CA SER A 993 -9.07 -3.63 -2.58
C SER A 993 -9.87 -4.23 -1.41
N ILE A 994 -9.29 -5.17 -0.64
CA ILE A 994 -9.94 -5.77 0.53
C ILE A 994 -9.53 -5.00 1.78
N THR A 995 -10.00 -3.75 1.86
CA THR A 995 -9.81 -2.87 3.01
C THR A 995 -11.14 -2.27 3.44
N PRO A 996 -11.24 -1.76 4.68
CA PRO A 996 -12.35 -0.90 5.09
C PRO A 996 -12.52 0.26 4.12
N HIS A 997 -13.77 0.63 3.81
CA HIS A 997 -14.04 1.77 2.94
C HIS A 997 -13.76 3.09 3.69
N TYR A 998 -12.96 3.96 3.08
CA TYR A 998 -12.59 5.23 3.71
C TYR A 998 -13.77 6.23 3.64
N GLY A 999 -14.06 6.88 4.77
CA GLY A 999 -15.23 7.77 4.88
C GLY A 999 -16.51 7.07 5.35
N MET A 1000 -16.46 5.76 5.62
CA MET A 1000 -17.40 5.09 6.52
C MET A 1000 -16.96 5.27 7.98
N GLN A 1001 -17.78 4.85 8.96
CA GLN A 1001 -17.44 4.96 10.39
C GLN A 1001 -16.04 4.38 10.63
N THR A 1002 -15.16 5.24 11.15
CA THR A 1002 -13.73 4.96 11.24
C THR A 1002 -13.46 4.08 12.47
N THR A 1003 -12.82 2.95 12.28
CA THR A 1003 -12.33 2.07 13.36
C THR A 1003 -10.84 2.30 13.58
N ASP A 1004 -10.31 1.81 14.72
CA ASP A 1004 -8.89 1.88 15.01
C ASP A 1004 -8.06 0.92 14.12
N LEU A 1005 -6.72 1.06 14.18
CA LEU A 1005 -5.78 0.31 13.35
C LEU A 1005 -5.90 -1.20 13.58
N LEU A 1006 -5.93 -1.64 14.84
CA LEU A 1006 -5.94 -3.06 15.18
C LEU A 1006 -7.28 -3.69 14.82
N SER A 1007 -8.41 -2.99 15.04
CA SER A 1007 -9.72 -3.42 14.54
C SER A 1007 -9.72 -3.65 13.04
N SER A 1008 -9.17 -2.71 12.28
CA SER A 1008 -9.10 -2.82 10.82
C SER A 1008 -8.22 -3.99 10.38
N LEU A 1009 -7.06 -4.18 11.00
CA LEU A 1009 -6.16 -5.30 10.72
C LEU A 1009 -6.77 -6.65 11.09
N ASN A 1010 -7.44 -6.76 12.24
CA ASN A 1010 -8.13 -7.97 12.69
C ASN A 1010 -9.26 -8.37 11.72
N ALA A 1011 -10.08 -7.41 11.30
CA ALA A 1011 -11.16 -7.68 10.34
C ALA A 1011 -10.63 -8.20 9.00
N VAL A 1012 -9.54 -7.60 8.49
CA VAL A 1012 -8.89 -8.04 7.26
C VAL A 1012 -8.24 -9.42 7.42
N ALA A 1013 -7.58 -9.70 8.55
CA ALA A 1013 -6.97 -11.00 8.82
C ALA A 1013 -7.99 -12.14 8.91
N GLY A 1014 -9.26 -11.83 9.24
CA GLY A 1014 -10.35 -12.80 9.25
C GLY A 1014 -10.91 -13.21 7.87
N VAL A 1015 -10.48 -12.54 6.79
CA VAL A 1015 -10.91 -12.87 5.43
C VAL A 1015 -10.26 -14.17 4.94
N ASP A 1016 -11.04 -15.01 4.26
CA ASP A 1016 -10.58 -16.30 3.75
C ASP A 1016 -9.81 -16.14 2.42
N PHE A 1017 -8.56 -15.69 2.53
CA PHE A 1017 -7.70 -15.48 1.37
C PHE A 1017 -7.25 -16.78 0.69
N VAL A 1018 -7.09 -17.86 1.47
CA VAL A 1018 -6.63 -19.16 0.95
C VAL A 1018 -7.58 -19.69 -0.12
N ASN A 1019 -8.88 -19.59 0.13
CA ASN A 1019 -9.88 -20.06 -0.81
C ASN A 1019 -10.11 -19.08 -1.95
N TYR A 1020 -9.95 -17.78 -1.69
CA TYR A 1020 -10.52 -16.78 -2.56
C TYR A 1020 -9.53 -15.85 -3.27
N ALA A 1021 -8.25 -15.77 -2.89
CA ALA A 1021 -7.30 -14.80 -3.44
C ALA A 1021 -6.06 -15.43 -4.13
N PRO A 1022 -6.20 -16.36 -5.08
CA PRO A 1022 -5.06 -17.01 -5.74
C PRO A 1022 -4.11 -16.04 -6.47
N ASN A 1023 -4.60 -14.89 -6.92
CA ASN A 1023 -3.79 -13.87 -7.58
C ASN A 1023 -3.45 -12.68 -6.64
N GLY A 1024 -3.62 -12.86 -5.33
CA GLY A 1024 -3.23 -11.89 -4.30
C GLY A 1024 -4.23 -10.76 -4.03
N THR A 1025 -3.96 -10.02 -2.95
CA THR A 1025 -4.70 -8.81 -2.54
C THR A 1025 -3.75 -7.73 -2.04
N THR A 1026 -4.23 -6.49 -1.89
CA THR A 1026 -3.47 -5.37 -1.30
C THR A 1026 -4.17 -4.81 -0.07
N VAL A 1027 -3.40 -4.53 0.98
CA VAL A 1027 -3.86 -3.84 2.20
C VAL A 1027 -3.00 -2.61 2.42
N THR A 1028 -3.54 -1.44 2.08
CA THR A 1028 -2.81 -0.17 2.12
C THR A 1028 -3.41 0.76 3.16
N PHE A 1029 -2.77 0.86 4.32
CA PHE A 1029 -3.19 1.76 5.40
C PHE A 1029 -2.24 2.94 5.52
N THR A 1030 -2.78 4.11 5.84
CA THR A 1030 -1.95 5.28 6.20
C THR A 1030 -1.87 5.33 7.71
N VAL A 1031 -0.66 5.27 8.26
CA VAL A 1031 -0.42 5.22 9.71
C VAL A 1031 0.41 6.43 10.08
N ASP A 1032 0.01 7.15 11.12
CA ASP A 1032 0.76 8.31 11.56
C ASP A 1032 2.11 7.88 12.11
N SER A 1033 3.18 8.49 11.60
CA SER A 1033 4.55 8.30 12.09
C SER A 1033 4.72 8.64 13.58
N ALA A 1034 3.80 9.40 14.18
CA ALA A 1034 3.80 9.71 15.61
C ALA A 1034 3.69 8.45 16.49
N LEU A 1035 3.00 7.40 16.01
CA LEU A 1035 2.84 6.13 16.73
C LEU A 1035 4.16 5.36 16.93
N PHE A 1036 5.21 5.70 16.19
CA PHE A 1036 6.47 4.98 16.19
C PHE A 1036 7.66 5.88 16.54
N GLN A 1037 7.43 6.93 17.33
CA GLN A 1037 8.50 7.77 17.86
C GLN A 1037 9.22 7.10 19.04
N GLY A 1038 10.49 7.45 19.22
CA GLY A 1038 11.37 6.94 20.27
C GLY A 1038 11.77 5.45 20.18
N PRO A 1039 12.33 4.89 21.26
CA PRO A 1039 13.09 3.64 21.23
C PRO A 1039 12.24 2.40 20.91
N ASP A 1040 10.96 2.40 21.28
CA ASP A 1040 10.07 1.25 21.12
C ASP A 1040 9.36 1.25 19.74
N GLY A 1041 9.50 2.30 18.94
CA GLY A 1041 8.77 2.46 17.67
C GLY A 1041 9.00 1.32 16.70
N VAL A 1042 10.25 0.86 16.58
CA VAL A 1042 10.63 -0.27 15.71
C VAL A 1042 9.99 -1.56 16.20
N SER A 1043 10.11 -1.89 17.49
CA SER A 1043 9.50 -3.09 18.07
C SER A 1043 7.98 -3.06 17.99
N ASN A 1044 7.35 -1.90 18.13
CA ASN A 1044 5.90 -1.74 18.01
C ASN A 1044 5.42 -2.07 16.59
N LEU A 1045 6.00 -1.44 15.56
CA LEU A 1045 5.61 -1.73 14.18
C LEU A 1045 5.95 -3.16 13.76
N SER A 1046 7.14 -3.66 14.14
CA SER A 1046 7.57 -5.05 13.93
C SER A 1046 6.58 -6.04 14.57
N GLY A 1047 6.12 -5.76 15.79
CA GLY A 1047 5.12 -6.55 16.48
C GLY A 1047 3.72 -6.50 15.85
N ILE A 1048 3.28 -5.34 15.33
CA ILE A 1048 2.04 -5.23 14.55
C ILE A 1048 2.09 -6.11 13.32
N ILE A 1049 3.17 -6.00 12.53
CA ILE A 1049 3.36 -6.77 11.29
C ILE A 1049 3.28 -8.26 11.61
N ARG A 1050 4.02 -8.72 12.63
CA ARG A 1050 4.05 -10.13 13.02
C ARG A 1050 2.69 -10.63 13.48
N ALA A 1051 2.00 -9.90 14.35
CA ALA A 1051 0.69 -10.29 14.86
C ALA A 1051 -0.38 -10.32 13.76
N TYR A 1052 -0.37 -9.35 12.84
CA TYR A 1052 -1.29 -9.32 11.69
C TYR A 1052 -1.13 -10.57 10.79
N PHE A 1053 0.11 -10.96 10.48
CA PHE A 1053 0.37 -12.16 9.69
C PHE A 1053 0.10 -13.46 10.45
N ASP A 1054 0.42 -13.54 11.74
CA ASP A 1054 0.07 -14.68 12.59
C ASP A 1054 -1.46 -14.92 12.64
N LYS A 1055 -2.25 -13.84 12.56
CA LYS A 1055 -3.73 -13.88 12.53
C LYS A 1055 -4.33 -14.25 11.17
N GLY A 1056 -3.54 -14.36 10.10
CA GLY A 1056 -4.03 -14.75 8.77
C GLY A 1056 -4.08 -13.64 7.72
N GLY A 1057 -3.55 -12.45 8.02
CA GLY A 1057 -3.39 -11.40 7.04
C GLY A 1057 -2.51 -11.84 5.86
N MET A 1058 -2.96 -11.67 4.61
CA MET A 1058 -2.23 -12.14 3.42
C MET A 1058 -1.08 -11.19 3.01
N GLN A 1059 -1.33 -9.89 3.02
CA GLN A 1059 -0.42 -8.86 2.48
C GLN A 1059 -0.58 -7.57 3.29
N PHE A 1060 0.52 -6.83 3.51
CA PHE A 1060 0.46 -5.51 4.16
C PHE A 1060 1.45 -4.50 3.55
N GLN A 1061 1.03 -3.25 3.37
CA GLN A 1061 1.88 -2.16 2.89
C GLN A 1061 1.48 -0.82 3.54
N PRO A 1062 1.98 -0.53 4.74
CA PRO A 1062 1.67 0.72 5.43
C PRO A 1062 2.33 1.91 4.73
N ASN A 1063 1.66 3.05 4.76
CA ASN A 1063 2.25 4.36 4.48
C ASN A 1063 2.46 5.05 5.83
N VAL A 1064 3.65 4.88 6.42
CA VAL A 1064 4.02 5.49 7.71
C VAL A 1064 4.49 6.92 7.44
N ILE A 1065 3.57 7.88 7.56
CA ILE A 1065 3.84 9.27 7.17
C ILE A 1065 3.03 10.24 8.02
N ASN A 1066 3.63 11.39 8.32
CA ASN A 1066 2.91 12.49 8.96
C ASN A 1066 1.97 13.16 7.94
N ARG A 1067 0.66 13.17 8.24
CA ARG A 1067 -0.37 13.78 7.36
C ARG A 1067 -0.09 15.25 7.04
N GLN A 1068 0.55 15.99 7.94
CA GLN A 1068 0.91 17.39 7.72
C GLN A 1068 1.93 17.55 6.58
N ILE A 1069 2.81 16.57 6.35
CA ILE A 1069 3.74 16.59 5.21
C ILE A 1069 2.96 16.48 3.90
N LEU A 1070 1.92 15.64 3.83
CA LEU A 1070 1.08 15.51 2.65
C LEU A 1070 0.28 16.78 2.36
N LEU A 1071 -0.25 17.43 3.40
CA LEU A 1071 -0.95 18.72 3.28
C LEU A 1071 0.01 19.82 2.81
N ASP A 1072 1.19 19.93 3.42
CA ASP A 1072 2.20 20.91 3.05
C ASP A 1072 2.74 20.68 1.62
N ALA A 1073 2.91 19.41 1.20
CA ALA A 1073 3.27 19.06 -0.17
C ALA A 1073 2.15 19.35 -1.18
N TYR A 1074 0.88 19.35 -0.74
CA TYR A 1074 -0.27 19.72 -1.56
C TYR A 1074 -0.36 21.23 -1.76
N ASP A 1075 -0.20 22.01 -0.69
CA ASP A 1075 -0.30 23.47 -0.72
C ASP A 1075 0.95 24.15 -1.32
N HIS A 1076 2.13 23.52 -1.15
CA HIS A 1076 3.41 24.02 -1.64
C HIS A 1076 4.05 23.02 -2.64
N PRO A 1077 3.48 22.83 -3.84
CA PRO A 1077 4.00 21.90 -4.84
C PRO A 1077 5.43 22.32 -5.24
N GLY A 1078 6.39 21.44 -4.99
CA GLY A 1078 7.82 21.67 -5.24
C GLY A 1078 8.71 21.70 -3.99
N LYS A 1079 8.13 21.85 -2.79
CA LYS A 1079 8.89 21.75 -1.53
C LYS A 1079 9.44 20.33 -1.29
N TYR A 1080 8.68 19.31 -1.71
CA TYR A 1080 9.07 17.90 -1.62
C TYR A 1080 8.99 17.22 -3.00
N PRO A 1081 9.92 17.53 -3.94
CA PRO A 1081 9.82 17.10 -5.33
C PRO A 1081 9.93 15.58 -5.50
N HIS A 1082 10.54 14.89 -4.51
CA HIS A 1082 10.78 13.45 -4.52
C HIS A 1082 10.07 12.73 -3.38
N LEU A 1083 9.01 13.32 -2.79
CA LEU A 1083 8.18 12.63 -1.80
C LEU A 1083 7.46 11.45 -2.47
N LEU A 1084 7.93 10.24 -2.21
CA LEU A 1084 7.33 9.02 -2.72
C LEU A 1084 6.22 8.54 -1.77
N VAL A 1085 5.05 8.17 -2.31
CA VAL A 1085 3.90 7.70 -1.54
C VAL A 1085 3.37 6.36 -2.05
N ARG A 1086 2.84 5.52 -1.16
CA ARG A 1086 2.20 4.25 -1.50
C ARG A 1086 0.77 4.47 -1.99
N ILE A 1087 0.45 4.01 -3.21
CA ILE A 1087 -0.91 4.11 -3.77
C ILE A 1087 -1.71 2.85 -3.44
N ALA A 1088 -1.49 1.76 -4.17
CA ALA A 1088 -2.10 0.45 -3.94
C ALA A 1088 -1.33 -0.56 -4.81
N GLY A 1089 -0.32 -1.22 -4.24
CA GLY A 1089 0.54 -2.16 -4.95
C GLY A 1089 1.78 -1.52 -5.55
N TYR A 1090 1.74 -0.22 -5.89
CA TYR A 1090 2.87 0.57 -6.40
C TYR A 1090 3.10 1.88 -5.62
N CYS A 1091 4.25 2.50 -5.87
CA CYS A 1091 4.62 3.82 -5.36
C CYS A 1091 4.67 4.86 -6.48
N SER A 1092 4.39 6.12 -6.17
CA SER A 1092 4.54 7.23 -7.11
C SER A 1092 4.95 8.52 -6.38
N TYR A 1093 5.61 9.44 -7.07
CA TYR A 1093 5.97 10.73 -6.49
C TYR A 1093 4.70 11.54 -6.31
N PHE A 1094 4.46 12.04 -5.08
CA PHE A 1094 3.24 12.75 -4.74
C PHE A 1094 2.99 13.94 -5.69
N ASN A 1095 4.04 14.66 -6.09
CA ASN A 1095 3.94 15.78 -7.02
C ASN A 1095 3.55 15.37 -8.46
N GLU A 1096 3.81 14.12 -8.85
CA GLU A 1096 3.47 13.56 -10.16
C GLU A 1096 2.03 13.02 -10.22
N LEU A 1097 1.25 13.11 -9.13
CA LEU A 1097 -0.14 12.65 -9.08
C LEU A 1097 -1.14 13.75 -9.46
N SER A 1098 -2.31 13.34 -9.95
CA SER A 1098 -3.41 14.28 -10.16
C SER A 1098 -3.96 14.81 -8.83
N ASP A 1099 -4.56 16.01 -8.84
CA ASP A 1099 -5.16 16.60 -7.63
C ASP A 1099 -6.25 15.70 -7.02
N ASP A 1100 -6.97 14.97 -7.86
CA ASP A 1100 -7.97 13.99 -7.44
C ASP A 1100 -7.31 12.89 -6.59
N LEU A 1101 -6.23 12.28 -7.09
CA LEU A 1101 -5.56 11.19 -6.41
C LEU A 1101 -4.80 11.67 -5.16
N LYS A 1102 -4.20 12.86 -5.20
CA LYS A 1102 -3.62 13.52 -4.01
C LYS A 1102 -4.65 13.65 -2.89
N LYS A 1103 -5.85 14.17 -3.21
CA LYS A 1103 -6.95 14.32 -2.24
C LYS A 1103 -7.40 12.97 -1.69
N ILE A 1104 -7.49 11.94 -2.53
CA ILE A 1104 -7.82 10.58 -2.07
C ILE A 1104 -6.80 10.10 -1.06
N ILE A 1105 -5.50 10.24 -1.32
CA ILE A 1105 -4.44 9.82 -0.39
C ILE A 1105 -4.52 10.60 0.93
N ILE A 1106 -4.72 11.92 0.87
CA ILE A 1106 -4.87 12.78 2.06
C ILE A 1106 -6.11 12.42 2.88
N ASN A 1107 -7.18 11.98 2.21
CA ASN A 1107 -8.48 11.64 2.81
C ASN A 1107 -8.61 10.15 3.18
N ARG A 1108 -7.61 9.32 2.89
CA ARG A 1108 -7.56 7.96 3.44
C ARG A 1108 -7.57 8.06 4.96
N THR A 1109 -8.17 7.07 5.61
CA THR A 1109 -8.07 6.90 7.05
C THR A 1109 -6.58 6.93 7.44
N CYS A 1110 -6.22 7.93 8.24
CA CYS A 1110 -4.92 8.05 8.86
C CYS A 1110 -5.06 7.54 10.28
N TYR A 1111 -4.57 6.34 10.55
CA TYR A 1111 -4.62 5.73 11.87
C TYR A 1111 -3.59 6.41 12.76
N CYS A 1112 -4.06 6.98 13.88
CA CYS A 1112 -3.29 7.83 14.78
C CYS A 1112 -3.13 7.22 16.17
#